data_AF-A0AB34GMJ1-F1
#
_entry.id   AF-A0AB34GMJ1-F1
#
_cell.length_a   1.000
_cell.length_b   1.000
_cell.length_c   1.000
_cell.angle_alpha   90.00
_cell.angle_beta   90.00
_cell.angle_gamma   90.00
#
_symmetry.space_group_name_H-M   'P 1'
#
loop_
_entity.id
_entity.type
_entity.pdbx_description
1 polymer ?
#
loop_
_entity_poly.entity_id
_entity_poly.type
_entity_poly.pdbx_seq_one_letter_code
_entity_poly.pdbx_strand_id
1 'polypeptide(L)'
;MAEPRLDLRKAPCLPCGAERSGQDTLERTMGRAHVAKTIEFLKLQIQEETRCRLAAISHSLELLTVEGKLSGRQKEELLTQQHKAFWEEAERFGREFVQRGRDLVKASLVHQAEGMARLTLAQQKEQRSFLATAPQTADPEEFLQVFHEVLERQRLIRSDLEEEENVSAARAVAALCQSALTLISTPSDLATSAPCVSSFTGAGCQELYRSTMETFQKFVDVLFLQTLPCVTDLSQAECEYLRQEAQENAAQQLEKLDRFRSQQWKLFQDLLEQEKQVWMEEHTLSTVLQTHLRDDQESIIHRVLGQLGGLSEESTQCILQGHDLLLRSALRRLALRGSAITTLTQMRLSGKKSLLQELREQHALEQDSSQCLDEHQWQLLRALEARVLEEAGRLEEETQQTRLQLRQQLLAEAQEVGQLLQQHTERAVGQTLLGHARNVASKSRAKDRDDFKRTLMEAAVESVYVTSAGVGRLVHAYYQQIRRAMQDHEERKLHHLKTLQGERMENFKLRKKQELGDPSSGAEVAGGAQEASGAVHQRMLAQQKKFLAQFTAHQQTRRDAWKQSARVMDHLEAQLETQLQEAEQSFISELAALARVPLAESKPFSNKHGLSEKPLRTKRKKPAPRDRGDFGGPKDDDPASGGPPSGSLSSKRLSQQESEVGDGENSKKMLKRRSNL
;
A
#
# COMPACT_ATOMS: atom_id res chain seq x y z
N MET A 1 43.33 1.00 -30.74
CA MET A 1 42.23 1.94 -31.09
C MET A 1 40.95 1.14 -31.05
N ALA A 2 40.41 0.97 -29.85
CA ALA A 2 39.21 0.20 -29.57
C ALA A 2 38.15 1.20 -29.09
N GLU A 3 37.05 1.30 -29.82
CA GLU A 3 35.86 2.05 -29.38
C GLU A 3 35.04 1.17 -28.42
N PRO A 4 34.59 1.69 -27.28
CA PRO A 4 33.74 0.94 -26.37
C PRO A 4 32.28 1.00 -26.85
N ARG A 5 31.70 -0.17 -27.11
CA ARG A 5 30.24 -0.36 -27.14
C ARG A 5 29.70 -0.12 -25.73
N LEU A 6 28.90 0.92 -25.58
CA LEU A 6 28.14 1.19 -24.36
C LEU A 6 27.04 0.13 -24.20
N ASP A 7 27.25 -0.78 -23.25
CA ASP A 7 26.22 -1.67 -22.71
C ASP A 7 25.13 -0.84 -22.00
N LEU A 8 23.97 -0.70 -22.65
CA LEU A 8 22.76 -0.07 -22.10
C LEU A 8 21.93 -1.02 -21.21
N ARG A 9 22.51 -2.11 -20.70
CA ARG A 9 21.86 -3.03 -19.75
C ARG A 9 22.45 -2.88 -18.35
N LYS A 10 22.09 -1.81 -17.64
CA LYS A 10 22.05 -1.67 -16.17
C LYS A 10 21.73 -0.22 -15.79
N ALA A 11 20.52 0.23 -16.10
CA ALA A 11 19.93 1.29 -15.29
C ALA A 11 19.30 0.60 -14.08
N PRO A 12 19.72 0.88 -12.83
CA PRO A 12 18.99 0.42 -11.67
C PRO A 12 17.59 1.03 -11.76
N CYS A 13 16.58 0.19 -11.93
CA CYS A 13 15.20 0.63 -11.78
C CYS A 13 15.11 1.28 -10.40
N LEU A 14 14.78 2.58 -10.38
CA LEU A 14 14.44 3.32 -9.17
C LEU A 14 13.48 2.46 -8.33
N PRO A 15 13.64 2.43 -7.00
CA PRO A 15 12.77 1.66 -6.12
C PRO A 15 11.32 2.01 -6.44
N CYS A 16 10.50 0.98 -6.64
CA CYS A 16 9.09 1.16 -6.97
C CYS A 16 8.48 2.05 -5.89
N GLY A 17 7.67 3.07 -6.23
CA GLY A 17 7.08 3.99 -5.23
C GLY A 17 6.27 3.33 -4.08
N ALA A 18 6.04 2.01 -4.14
CA ALA A 18 5.50 1.23 -3.03
C ALA A 18 6.55 0.85 -1.95
N GLU A 19 7.83 0.75 -2.31
CA GLU A 19 8.96 0.48 -1.40
C GLU A 19 9.26 1.71 -0.51
N ARG A 20 9.23 2.92 -1.08
CA ARG A 20 9.29 4.18 -0.30
C ARG A 20 8.13 4.28 0.69
N SER A 21 6.90 4.07 0.20
CA SER A 21 5.68 4.21 1.00
C SER A 21 5.65 3.42 2.32
N GLY A 22 6.33 2.27 2.41
CA GLY A 22 6.42 1.49 3.65
C GLY A 22 7.32 2.11 4.70
N GLN A 23 8.52 2.55 4.28
CA GLN A 23 9.50 3.23 5.14
C GLN A 23 9.00 4.60 5.57
N ASP A 24 8.31 5.33 4.68
CA ASP A 24 7.72 6.64 4.98
C ASP A 24 6.57 6.54 6.00
N THR A 25 5.81 5.44 5.95
CA THR A 25 4.73 5.21 6.92
C THR A 25 5.30 4.97 8.31
N LEU A 26 6.38 4.20 8.41
CA LEU A 26 7.09 3.96 9.67
C LEU A 26 7.64 5.26 10.26
N GLU A 27 8.37 6.06 9.47
CA GLU A 27 8.95 7.31 9.93
C GLU A 27 7.87 8.28 10.44
N ARG A 28 6.72 8.35 9.76
CA ARG A 28 5.58 9.16 10.19
C ARG A 28 4.92 8.65 11.47
N THR A 29 4.79 7.34 11.66
CA THR A 29 4.17 6.79 12.88
C THR A 29 5.09 6.95 14.07
N MET A 30 6.38 6.67 13.90
CA MET A 30 7.40 6.81 14.94
C MET A 30 7.59 8.27 15.34
N GLY A 31 7.67 9.18 14.35
CA GLY A 31 7.76 10.62 14.61
C GLY A 31 6.55 11.15 15.39
N ARG A 32 5.33 10.69 15.07
CA ARG A 32 4.12 11.07 15.82
C ARG A 32 4.09 10.53 17.24
N ALA A 33 4.48 9.26 17.43
CA ALA A 33 4.55 8.66 18.77
C ALA A 33 5.59 9.36 19.65
N HIS A 34 6.77 9.64 19.10
CA HIS A 34 7.82 10.38 19.78
C HIS A 34 7.34 11.77 20.22
N VAL A 35 6.80 12.55 19.28
CA VAL A 35 6.26 13.89 19.56
C VAL A 35 5.17 13.87 20.64
N ALA A 36 4.20 12.95 20.54
CA ALA A 36 3.14 12.84 21.53
C ALA A 36 3.69 12.57 22.93
N LYS A 37 4.63 11.62 23.06
CA LYS A 37 5.24 11.30 24.36
C LYS A 37 6.10 12.46 24.89
N THR A 38 6.79 13.21 24.04
CA THR A 38 7.56 14.38 24.52
C THR A 38 6.65 15.51 25.01
N ILE A 39 5.50 15.72 24.34
CA ILE A 39 4.49 16.69 24.80
C ILE A 39 3.94 16.29 26.18
N GLU A 40 3.61 15.02 26.36
CA GLU A 40 3.16 14.49 27.66
C GLU A 40 4.22 14.66 28.74
N PHE A 41 5.49 14.35 28.43
CA PHE A 41 6.61 14.50 29.34
C PHE A 41 6.78 15.95 29.82
N LEU A 42 6.78 16.91 28.89
CA LEU A 42 6.92 18.35 29.22
C LEU A 42 5.75 18.88 30.05
N LYS A 43 4.52 18.42 29.75
CA LYS A 43 3.34 18.79 30.54
C LYS A 43 3.42 18.25 31.96
N LEU A 44 3.74 16.96 32.11
CA LEU A 44 3.93 16.33 33.42
C LEU A 44 5.02 17.04 34.21
N GLN A 45 6.06 17.52 33.53
CA GLN A 45 7.13 18.20 34.21
C GLN A 45 6.75 19.51 34.86
N ILE A 46 6.01 20.36 34.17
CA ILE A 46 5.52 21.60 34.77
C ILE A 46 4.56 21.29 35.93
N GLN A 47 3.76 20.23 35.82
CA GLN A 47 2.89 19.80 36.92
C GLN A 47 3.67 19.35 38.15
N GLU A 48 4.74 18.57 37.99
CA GLU A 48 5.58 18.17 39.12
C GLU A 48 6.36 19.35 39.72
N GLU A 49 6.86 20.28 38.89
CA GLU A 49 7.47 21.52 39.38
C GLU A 49 6.50 22.29 40.29
N THR A 50 5.23 22.42 39.88
CA THR A 50 4.21 23.06 40.73
C THR A 50 3.98 22.31 42.03
N ARG A 51 3.89 20.97 41.99
CA ARG A 51 3.67 20.14 43.18
C ARG A 51 4.82 20.26 44.17
N CYS A 52 6.08 20.15 43.71
CA CYS A 52 7.26 20.25 44.57
C CYS A 52 7.36 21.63 45.23
N ARG A 53 7.16 22.71 44.47
CA ARG A 53 7.20 24.07 45.01
C ARG A 53 6.07 24.34 46.01
N LEU A 54 4.85 23.91 45.71
CA LEU A 54 3.71 24.05 46.64
C LEU A 54 3.89 23.22 47.91
N ALA A 55 4.43 22.00 47.80
CA ALA A 55 4.74 21.15 48.94
C ALA A 55 5.79 21.79 49.86
N ALA A 56 6.86 22.36 49.28
CA ALA A 56 7.88 23.06 50.04
C ALA A 56 7.33 24.33 50.73
N ILE A 57 6.51 25.12 50.03
CA ILE A 57 5.81 26.28 50.61
C ILE A 57 4.91 25.84 51.78
N SER A 58 4.13 24.77 51.59
CA SER A 58 3.26 24.23 52.64
C SER A 58 4.05 23.82 53.87
N HIS A 59 5.19 23.17 53.68
CA HIS A 59 6.07 22.79 54.78
C HIS A 59 6.59 24.01 55.55
N SER A 60 7.09 25.04 54.86
CA SER A 60 7.56 26.27 55.49
C SER A 60 6.44 27.02 56.25
N LEU A 61 5.24 27.11 55.68
CA LEU A 61 4.09 27.72 56.36
C LEU A 61 3.60 26.90 57.56
N GLU A 62 3.74 25.58 57.50
CA GLU A 62 3.42 24.67 58.59
C GLU A 62 4.38 24.83 59.77
N LEU A 63 5.69 24.96 59.51
CA LEU A 63 6.68 25.30 60.53
C LEU A 63 6.32 26.61 61.25
N LEU A 64 5.98 27.66 60.49
CA LEU A 64 5.54 28.94 61.07
C LEU A 64 4.25 28.84 61.89
N THR A 65 3.36 27.93 61.51
CA THR A 65 2.12 27.67 62.26
C THR A 65 2.41 26.94 63.57
N VAL A 66 3.32 25.97 63.55
CA VAL A 66 3.77 25.23 64.75
C VAL A 66 4.52 26.15 65.72
N GLU A 67 5.33 27.08 65.21
CA GLU A 67 6.01 28.12 66.00
C GLU A 67 5.05 29.19 66.56
N GLY A 68 3.76 29.15 66.20
CA GLY A 68 2.76 30.12 66.63
C GLY A 68 2.88 31.50 65.98
N LYS A 69 3.74 31.65 64.96
CA LYS A 69 3.96 32.91 64.22
C LYS A 69 2.91 33.16 63.15
N LEU A 70 2.15 32.14 62.76
CA LEU A 70 1.08 32.20 61.76
C LEU A 70 -0.16 31.46 62.30
N SER A 71 -1.35 32.01 62.10
CA SER A 71 -2.59 31.30 62.44
C SER A 71 -2.95 30.25 61.38
N GLY A 72 -3.61 29.16 61.79
CA GLY A 72 -4.04 28.11 60.85
C GLY A 72 -4.95 28.62 59.72
N ARG A 73 -5.79 29.63 59.98
CA ARG A 73 -6.62 30.27 58.96
C ARG A 73 -5.78 31.06 57.95
N GLN A 74 -4.77 31.80 58.40
CA GLN A 74 -3.86 32.52 57.51
C GLN A 74 -3.02 31.55 56.65
N LYS A 75 -2.58 30.41 57.22
CA LYS A 75 -1.92 29.33 56.46
C LYS A 75 -2.81 28.86 55.31
N GLU A 76 -4.06 28.51 55.58
CA GLU A 76 -4.99 28.01 54.56
C GLU A 76 -5.29 29.05 53.48
N GLU A 77 -5.47 30.32 53.85
CA GLU A 77 -5.69 31.42 52.90
C GLU A 77 -4.47 31.65 52.01
N LEU A 78 -3.25 31.63 52.55
CA LEU A 78 -2.01 31.75 51.77
C LEU A 78 -1.80 30.55 50.84
N LEU A 79 -2.02 29.32 51.33
CA LEU A 79 -1.88 28.12 50.52
C LEU A 79 -2.88 28.05 49.38
N THR A 80 -4.15 28.40 49.62
CA THR A 80 -5.15 28.42 48.56
C THR A 80 -4.84 29.45 47.49
N GLN A 81 -4.32 30.63 47.86
CA GLN A 81 -3.85 31.63 46.90
C GLN A 81 -2.67 31.12 46.07
N GLN A 82 -1.66 30.51 46.70
CA GLN A 82 -0.51 29.95 46.00
C GLN A 82 -0.89 28.78 45.10
N HIS A 83 -1.71 27.84 45.59
CA HIS A 83 -2.24 26.75 44.77
C HIS A 83 -2.92 27.28 43.51
N LYS A 84 -3.79 28.27 43.66
CA LYS A 84 -4.48 28.88 42.52
C LYS A 84 -3.48 29.49 41.52
N ALA A 85 -2.56 30.33 41.99
CA ALA A 85 -1.61 31.01 41.12
C ALA A 85 -0.68 30.04 40.36
N PHE A 86 -0.13 29.03 41.04
CA PHE A 86 0.75 28.04 40.43
C PHE A 86 0.03 27.16 39.40
N TRP A 87 -1.17 26.66 39.71
CA TRP A 87 -1.92 25.81 38.79
C TRP A 87 -2.47 26.58 37.59
N GLU A 88 -2.92 27.82 37.77
CA GLU A 88 -3.35 28.68 36.65
C GLU A 88 -2.21 28.92 35.64
N GLU A 89 -1.00 29.16 36.14
CA GLU A 89 0.19 29.35 35.30
C GLU A 89 0.65 28.05 34.63
N ALA A 90 0.63 26.91 35.33
CA ALA A 90 0.91 25.60 34.73
C ALA A 90 -0.09 25.24 33.61
N GLU A 91 -1.37 25.54 33.81
CA GLU A 91 -2.37 25.36 32.76
C GLU A 91 -2.18 26.32 31.59
N ARG A 92 -1.79 27.58 31.86
CA ARG A 92 -1.45 28.55 30.82
C ARG A 92 -0.33 28.02 29.94
N PHE A 93 0.75 27.53 30.55
CA PHE A 93 1.85 26.88 29.82
C PHE A 93 1.33 25.75 28.93
N GLY A 94 0.54 24.82 29.48
CA GLY A 94 0.00 23.69 28.73
C GLY A 94 -0.86 24.11 27.54
N ARG A 95 -1.71 25.13 27.69
CA ARG A 95 -2.54 25.67 26.61
C ARG A 95 -1.70 26.34 25.52
N GLU A 96 -0.74 27.18 25.91
CA GLU A 96 0.13 27.90 24.98
C GLU A 96 1.05 26.95 24.22
N PHE A 97 1.62 25.94 24.89
CA PHE A 97 2.49 24.96 24.26
C PHE A 97 1.76 24.15 23.18
N VAL A 98 0.58 23.61 23.50
CA VAL A 98 -0.24 22.89 22.51
C VAL A 98 -0.69 23.82 21.38
N GLN A 99 -0.99 25.09 21.68
CA GLN A 99 -1.38 26.07 20.68
C GLN A 99 -0.23 26.38 19.71
N ARG A 100 0.99 26.62 20.20
CA ARG A 100 2.19 26.81 19.35
C ARG A 100 2.47 25.59 18.48
N GLY A 101 2.31 24.38 19.03
CA GLY A 101 2.40 23.13 18.26
C GLY A 101 1.35 23.07 17.13
N ARG A 102 0.09 23.41 17.41
CA ARG A 102 -0.97 23.47 16.39
C ARG A 102 -0.67 24.50 15.31
N ASP A 103 -0.15 25.67 15.68
CA ASP A 103 0.12 26.73 14.72
C ASP A 103 1.32 26.40 13.83
N LEU A 104 2.32 25.68 14.34
CA LEU A 104 3.40 25.13 13.51
C LEU A 104 2.87 24.11 12.50
N VAL A 105 2.00 23.18 12.93
CA VAL A 105 1.39 22.18 12.03
C VAL A 105 0.54 22.89 10.97
N LYS A 106 -0.25 23.90 11.33
CA LYS A 106 -1.02 24.70 10.37
C LYS A 106 -0.11 25.43 9.38
N ALA A 107 0.96 26.06 9.85
CA ALA A 107 1.92 26.75 8.98
C ALA A 107 2.56 25.78 7.98
N SER A 108 2.89 24.57 8.42
CA SER A 108 3.39 23.52 7.53
C SER A 108 2.33 23.06 6.51
N LEU A 109 1.07 22.90 6.91
CA LEU A 109 -0.03 22.55 5.99
C LEU A 109 -0.28 23.65 4.95
N VAL A 110 -0.16 24.92 5.34
CA VAL A 110 -0.27 26.06 4.41
C VAL A 110 0.89 26.06 3.43
N HIS A 111 2.14 25.91 3.91
CA HIS A 111 3.31 25.78 3.05
C HIS A 111 3.17 24.61 2.07
N GLN A 112 2.63 23.48 2.54
CA GLN A 112 2.33 22.33 1.71
C GLN A 112 1.30 22.62 0.62
N ALA A 113 0.19 23.27 0.97
CA ALA A 113 -0.80 23.65 -0.02
C ALA A 113 -0.21 24.60 -1.08
N GLU A 114 0.66 25.53 -0.69
CA GLU A 114 1.36 26.42 -1.62
C GLU A 114 2.37 25.67 -2.51
N GLY A 115 3.18 24.79 -1.93
CA GLY A 115 4.13 23.94 -2.66
C GLY A 115 3.40 23.06 -3.69
N MET A 116 2.30 22.43 -3.27
CA MET A 116 1.44 21.60 -4.12
C MET A 116 0.79 22.40 -5.25
N ALA A 117 0.34 23.62 -4.98
CA ALA A 117 -0.23 24.50 -6.00
C ALA A 117 0.83 24.92 -7.04
N ARG A 118 2.03 25.31 -6.59
CA ARG A 118 3.16 25.64 -7.48
C ARG A 118 3.58 24.44 -8.32
N LEU A 119 3.68 23.27 -7.70
CA LEU A 119 4.02 22.02 -8.39
C LEU A 119 2.96 21.67 -9.43
N THR A 120 1.68 21.72 -9.09
CA THR A 120 0.58 21.43 -10.03
C THR A 120 0.62 22.37 -11.24
N LEU A 121 0.91 23.66 -11.02
CA LEU A 121 1.04 24.64 -12.09
C LEU A 121 2.27 24.38 -12.97
N ALA A 122 3.40 23.98 -12.38
CA ALA A 122 4.59 23.57 -13.12
C ALA A 122 4.33 22.30 -13.96
N GLN A 123 3.67 21.30 -13.39
CA GLN A 123 3.31 20.06 -14.07
C GLN A 123 2.37 20.30 -15.26
N GLN A 124 1.37 21.18 -15.09
CA GLN A 124 0.47 21.56 -16.18
C GLN A 124 1.21 22.32 -17.29
N LYS A 125 2.15 23.21 -16.94
CA LYS A 125 2.98 23.91 -17.93
C LYS A 125 3.87 22.93 -18.69
N GLU A 126 4.52 21.99 -18.00
CA GLU A 126 5.36 20.96 -18.60
C GLU A 126 4.55 20.03 -19.52
N GLN A 127 3.36 19.60 -19.11
CA GLN A 127 2.46 18.82 -19.96
C GLN A 127 2.02 19.61 -21.20
N ARG A 128 1.67 20.90 -21.04
CA ARG A 128 1.30 21.76 -22.17
C ARG A 128 2.45 22.01 -23.12
N SER A 129 3.66 22.27 -22.61
CA SER A 129 4.85 22.44 -23.45
C SER A 129 5.16 21.14 -24.18
N PHE A 130 5.14 20.00 -23.49
CA PHE A 130 5.39 18.68 -24.07
C PHE A 130 4.41 18.38 -25.21
N LEU A 131 3.11 18.60 -24.99
CA LEU A 131 2.06 18.43 -26.00
C LEU A 131 2.18 19.43 -27.17
N ALA A 132 2.70 20.63 -26.93
CA ALA A 132 2.92 21.64 -27.96
C ALA A 132 4.17 21.37 -28.82
N THR A 133 5.22 20.78 -28.23
CA THR A 133 6.46 20.37 -28.93
C THR A 133 6.39 18.96 -29.53
N ALA A 134 5.34 18.19 -29.24
CA ALA A 134 5.16 16.86 -29.78
C ALA A 134 5.09 16.92 -31.32
N PRO A 135 6.02 16.28 -32.06
CA PRO A 135 5.95 16.24 -33.51
C PRO A 135 4.67 15.51 -33.90
N GLN A 136 3.90 16.07 -34.83
CA GLN A 136 2.73 15.41 -35.45
C GLN A 136 3.10 14.13 -36.24
N THR A 137 4.38 13.77 -36.25
CA THR A 137 5.00 12.68 -37.00
C THR A 137 5.80 11.70 -36.12
N ALA A 138 5.82 11.88 -34.79
CA ALA A 138 6.54 10.95 -33.90
C ALA A 138 5.74 9.64 -33.74
N ASP A 139 6.46 8.52 -33.70
CA ASP A 139 5.90 7.21 -33.44
C ASP A 139 5.01 7.26 -32.18
N PRO A 140 3.71 6.88 -32.27
CA PRO A 140 2.80 6.92 -31.13
C PRO A 140 3.31 6.11 -29.93
N GLU A 141 4.12 5.07 -30.11
CA GLU A 141 4.72 4.33 -28.98
C GLU A 141 5.81 5.13 -28.27
N GLU A 142 6.75 5.74 -29.01
CA GLU A 142 7.80 6.60 -28.43
C GLU A 142 7.18 7.81 -27.71
N PHE A 143 6.15 8.43 -28.31
CA PHE A 143 5.43 9.53 -27.68
C PHE A 143 4.77 9.12 -26.36
N LEU A 144 4.10 7.96 -26.33
CA LEU A 144 3.47 7.44 -25.11
C LEU A 144 4.48 7.08 -24.04
N GLN A 145 5.64 6.55 -24.43
CA GLN A 145 6.72 6.20 -23.50
C GLN A 145 7.30 7.45 -22.83
N VAL A 146 7.69 8.46 -23.62
CA VAL A 146 8.24 9.70 -23.08
C VAL A 146 7.20 10.47 -22.25
N PHE A 147 5.92 10.45 -22.68
CA PHE A 147 4.85 11.04 -21.88
C PHE A 147 4.61 10.29 -20.56
N HIS A 148 4.74 8.96 -20.55
CA HIS A 148 4.64 8.15 -19.35
C HIS A 148 5.79 8.45 -18.37
N GLU A 149 7.02 8.61 -18.86
CA GLU A 149 8.18 9.00 -18.06
C GLU A 149 7.98 10.38 -17.41
N VAL A 150 7.45 11.36 -18.15
CA VAL A 150 7.07 12.67 -17.60
C VAL A 150 6.04 12.50 -16.48
N LEU A 151 4.99 11.71 -16.69
CA LEU A 151 3.96 11.49 -15.67
C LEU A 151 4.48 10.73 -14.44
N GLU A 152 5.38 9.76 -14.62
CA GLU A 152 6.01 9.06 -13.49
C GLU A 152 6.92 10.00 -12.70
N ARG A 153 7.73 10.83 -13.37
CA ARG A 153 8.54 11.86 -12.71
C ARG A 153 7.68 12.86 -11.96
N GLN A 154 6.58 13.33 -12.54
CA GLN A 154 5.64 14.24 -11.88
C GLN A 154 5.00 13.59 -10.65
N ARG A 155 4.65 12.31 -10.73
CA ARG A 155 4.12 11.56 -9.58
C ARG A 155 5.16 11.41 -8.47
N LEU A 156 6.41 11.10 -8.81
CA LEU A 156 7.52 11.00 -7.84
C LEU A 156 7.77 12.33 -7.13
N ILE A 157 7.95 13.42 -7.88
CA ILE A 157 8.16 14.76 -7.30
C ILE A 157 7.01 15.17 -6.37
N ARG A 158 5.78 14.78 -6.73
CA ARG A 158 4.60 15.03 -5.88
C ARG A 158 4.63 14.21 -4.58
N SER A 159 4.99 12.93 -4.66
CA SER A 159 5.16 12.07 -3.48
C SER A 159 6.25 12.61 -2.56
N ASP A 160 7.40 12.95 -3.13
CA ASP A 160 8.56 13.44 -2.40
C ASP A 160 8.23 14.76 -1.66
N LEU A 161 7.49 15.69 -2.28
CA LEU A 161 7.02 16.92 -1.64
C LEU A 161 6.02 16.64 -0.50
N GLU A 162 5.03 15.77 -0.74
CA GLU A 162 4.06 15.36 0.28
C GLU A 162 4.76 14.66 1.46
N GLU A 163 5.85 13.94 1.23
CA GLU A 163 6.66 13.26 2.24
C GLU A 163 7.56 14.22 3.04
N GLU A 164 8.36 15.02 2.35
CA GLU A 164 9.33 15.93 2.95
C GLU A 164 8.67 16.89 3.93
N GLU A 165 7.50 17.42 3.59
CA GLU A 165 6.78 18.38 4.45
C GLU A 165 6.14 17.71 5.66
N ASN A 166 5.59 16.49 5.51
CA ASN A 166 5.05 15.73 6.64
C ASN A 166 6.15 15.36 7.65
N VAL A 167 7.32 14.94 7.16
CA VAL A 167 8.46 14.61 8.02
C VAL A 167 9.08 15.89 8.59
N SER A 168 9.15 16.98 7.82
CA SER A 168 9.64 18.29 8.28
C SER A 168 8.77 18.85 9.41
N ALA A 169 7.43 18.77 9.31
CA ALA A 169 6.52 19.17 10.37
C ALA A 169 6.76 18.38 11.66
N ALA A 170 6.85 17.05 11.54
CA ALA A 170 7.13 16.18 12.69
C ALA A 170 8.49 16.48 13.32
N ARG A 171 9.54 16.69 12.51
CA ARG A 171 10.88 17.09 12.98
C ARG A 171 10.87 18.47 13.65
N ALA A 172 10.15 19.44 13.10
CA ALA A 172 10.06 20.78 13.67
C ALA A 172 9.35 20.75 15.05
N VAL A 173 8.29 19.95 15.21
CA VAL A 173 7.66 19.73 16.51
C VAL A 173 8.59 18.95 17.46
N ALA A 174 9.30 17.93 16.96
CA ALA A 174 10.27 17.21 17.78
C ALA A 174 11.42 18.12 18.26
N ALA A 175 11.93 19.01 17.40
CA ALA A 175 12.96 20.00 17.76
C ALA A 175 12.46 21.03 18.77
N LEU A 176 11.21 21.50 18.63
CA LEU A 176 10.53 22.31 19.64
C LEU A 176 10.46 21.60 21.00
N CYS A 177 10.27 20.28 21.01
CA CYS A 177 10.20 19.52 22.25
C CYS A 177 11.58 19.19 22.83
N GLN A 178 12.58 18.88 21.99
CA GLN A 178 13.95 18.59 22.40
C GLN A 178 14.66 19.82 23.00
N SER A 179 14.44 21.02 22.44
CA SER A 179 14.99 22.27 22.98
C SER A 179 14.49 22.58 24.40
N ALA A 180 13.24 22.23 24.71
CA ALA A 180 12.72 22.31 26.06
C ALA A 180 13.40 21.28 26.98
N LEU A 181 13.50 20.02 26.56
CA LEU A 181 14.18 18.95 27.32
C LEU A 181 15.65 19.27 27.63
N THR A 182 16.40 19.90 26.71
CA THR A 182 17.82 20.22 26.96
C THR A 182 18.03 21.22 28.10
N LEU A 183 17.08 22.12 28.34
CA LEU A 183 17.14 23.04 29.49
C LEU A 183 16.90 22.36 30.83
N ILE A 184 16.21 21.23 30.79
CA ILE A 184 15.76 20.48 31.96
C ILE A 184 16.89 19.58 32.46
N SER A 185 17.70 19.05 31.55
CA SER A 185 18.80 18.15 31.86
C SER A 185 20.12 18.85 32.21
N THR A 186 20.23 20.17 32.01
CA THR A 186 21.42 20.94 32.41
C THR A 186 21.20 21.59 33.77
N PRO A 187 21.98 21.22 34.82
CA PRO A 187 21.93 21.94 36.09
C PRO A 187 22.35 23.39 35.87
N SER A 188 21.64 24.31 36.54
CA SER A 188 21.68 25.77 36.37
C SER A 188 23.05 26.45 36.47
N ASP A 189 24.12 25.74 36.79
CA ASP A 189 25.42 26.35 37.14
C ASP A 189 26.40 26.54 35.97
N LEU A 190 26.06 26.14 34.74
CA LEU A 190 26.98 26.25 33.57
C LEU A 190 26.36 26.85 32.30
N ALA A 191 25.23 27.57 32.41
CA ALA A 191 24.52 28.17 31.27
C ALA A 191 25.17 29.44 30.68
N THR A 192 26.51 29.53 30.67
CA THR A 192 27.24 30.68 30.09
C THR A 192 28.33 30.23 29.12
N SER A 193 28.04 29.33 28.18
CA SER A 193 28.73 29.25 26.86
C SER A 193 28.40 27.95 26.12
N ALA A 194 27.35 27.98 25.30
CA ALA A 194 27.26 27.06 24.15
C ALA A 194 26.62 27.82 22.98
N PRO A 195 27.21 27.81 21.77
CA PRO A 195 26.66 28.54 20.64
C PRO A 195 25.38 27.85 20.16
N CYS A 196 24.27 28.60 20.18
CA CYS A 196 23.01 28.19 19.58
C CYS A 196 23.20 27.96 18.08
N VAL A 197 22.98 26.73 17.61
CA VAL A 197 22.78 26.45 16.18
C VAL A 197 21.44 27.05 15.79
N SER A 198 21.51 28.11 15.00
CA SER A 198 20.37 28.86 14.47
C SER A 198 19.48 27.98 13.59
N SER A 199 18.37 27.51 14.15
CA SER A 199 17.18 27.16 13.38
C SER A 199 15.98 27.84 14.05
N PHE A 200 15.28 28.66 13.27
CA PHE A 200 14.29 29.66 13.69
C PHE A 200 13.05 29.12 14.44
N THR A 201 12.97 27.80 14.68
CA THR A 201 11.80 27.14 15.28
C THR A 201 12.03 26.63 16.70
N GLY A 202 13.27 26.39 17.16
CA GLY A 202 13.52 25.85 18.51
C GLY A 202 13.38 26.84 19.67
N ALA A 203 13.40 28.16 19.40
CA ALA A 203 13.45 29.19 20.44
C ALA A 203 12.15 29.35 21.25
N GLY A 204 11.00 29.00 20.69
CA GLY A 204 9.70 29.32 21.27
C GLY A 204 9.33 28.51 22.53
N CYS A 205 9.65 27.22 22.61
CA CYS A 205 9.30 26.39 23.77
C CYS A 205 10.25 26.63 24.96
N GLN A 206 11.53 26.87 24.65
CA GLN A 206 12.53 27.27 25.62
C GLN A 206 12.16 28.61 26.29
N GLU A 207 11.65 29.57 25.54
CA GLU A 207 11.17 30.85 26.09
C GLU A 207 9.94 30.68 26.97
N LEU A 208 8.96 29.86 26.55
CA LEU A 208 7.78 29.55 27.37
C LEU A 208 8.17 28.93 28.71
N TYR A 209 9.01 27.89 28.68
CA TYR A 209 9.43 27.19 29.89
C TYR A 209 10.15 28.15 30.85
N ARG A 210 11.11 28.92 30.33
CA ARG A 210 11.85 29.92 31.12
C ARG A 210 10.91 30.97 31.72
N SER A 211 9.98 31.51 30.92
CA SER A 211 8.99 32.48 31.40
C SER A 211 8.11 31.92 32.52
N THR A 212 7.66 30.66 32.39
CA THR A 212 6.90 29.97 33.43
C THR A 212 7.71 29.76 34.72
N MET A 213 8.99 29.37 34.61
CA MET A 213 9.87 29.26 35.78
C MET A 213 10.10 30.61 36.47
N GLU A 214 10.29 31.68 35.70
CA GLU A 214 10.41 33.04 36.23
C GLU A 214 9.13 33.49 36.95
N THR A 215 7.93 33.14 36.43
CA THR A 215 6.68 33.44 37.11
C THR A 215 6.50 32.65 38.41
N PHE A 216 6.86 31.36 38.43
CA PHE A 216 6.87 30.58 39.67
C PHE A 216 7.81 31.18 40.70
N GLN A 217 8.99 31.64 40.26
CA GLN A 217 9.92 32.31 41.15
C GLN A 217 9.33 33.61 41.73
N LYS A 218 8.66 34.42 40.90
CA LYS A 218 7.96 35.63 41.37
C LYS A 218 6.89 35.32 42.41
N PHE A 219 6.13 34.22 42.27
CA PHE A 219 5.14 33.82 43.26
C PHE A 219 5.77 33.49 44.62
N VAL A 220 6.89 32.76 44.60
CA VAL A 220 7.68 32.46 45.80
C VAL A 220 8.20 33.76 46.43
N ASP A 221 8.78 34.66 45.64
CA ASP A 221 9.33 35.93 46.13
C ASP A 221 8.25 36.83 46.74
N VAL A 222 7.08 36.95 46.10
CA VAL A 222 5.94 37.73 46.64
C VAL A 222 5.42 37.13 47.94
N LEU A 223 5.35 35.80 48.04
CA LEU A 223 4.91 35.15 49.28
C LEU A 223 5.87 35.43 50.44
N PHE A 224 7.16 35.14 50.27
CA PHE A 224 8.14 35.18 51.35
C PHE A 224 8.66 36.59 51.65
N LEU A 225 8.86 37.44 50.64
CA LEU A 225 9.50 38.75 50.84
C LEU A 225 8.52 39.90 50.97
N GLN A 226 7.25 39.72 50.59
CA GLN A 226 6.23 40.78 50.66
C GLN A 226 5.07 40.40 51.57
N THR A 227 4.48 39.22 51.35
CA THR A 227 3.24 38.84 52.03
C THR A 227 3.50 38.43 53.47
N LEU A 228 4.39 37.46 53.69
CA LEU A 228 4.72 36.91 55.01
C LEU A 228 5.15 37.98 56.04
N PRO A 229 6.10 38.90 55.74
CA PRO A 229 6.49 39.96 56.68
C PRO A 229 5.37 40.93 57.07
N CYS A 230 4.30 41.02 56.27
CA CYS A 230 3.13 41.84 56.59
C CYS A 230 2.10 41.12 57.45
N VAL A 231 2.11 39.78 57.48
CA VAL A 231 1.16 38.96 58.26
C VAL A 231 1.78 38.36 59.52
N THR A 232 3.11 38.37 59.62
CA THR A 232 3.88 37.82 60.74
C THR A 232 4.89 38.85 61.25
N ASP A 233 5.39 38.68 62.48
CA ASP A 233 6.43 39.54 63.07
C ASP A 233 7.86 39.08 62.69
N LEU A 234 8.02 38.37 61.55
CA LEU A 234 9.32 37.86 61.09
C LEU A 234 10.22 38.98 60.57
N SER A 235 11.51 38.88 60.86
CA SER A 235 12.51 39.76 60.26
C SER A 235 12.74 39.41 58.78
N GLN A 236 13.22 40.39 58.01
CA GLN A 236 13.49 40.18 56.58
C GLN A 236 14.54 39.07 56.32
N ALA A 237 15.52 38.91 57.21
CA ALA A 237 16.52 37.86 57.13
C ALA A 237 15.94 36.46 57.38
N GLU A 238 14.98 36.32 58.30
CA GLU A 238 14.29 35.05 58.56
C GLU A 238 13.40 34.64 57.38
N CYS A 239 12.74 35.61 56.74
CA CYS A 239 11.94 35.37 55.54
C CYS A 239 12.80 34.98 54.32
N GLU A 240 13.99 35.57 54.17
CA GLU A 240 14.96 35.18 53.14
C GLU A 240 15.48 33.76 53.37
N TYR A 241 15.75 33.38 54.62
CA TYR A 241 16.17 32.03 54.99
C TYR A 241 15.08 31.00 54.65
N LEU A 242 13.83 31.24 55.08
CA LEU A 242 12.70 30.34 54.77
C LEU A 242 12.44 30.20 53.27
N ARG A 243 12.61 31.29 52.51
CA ARG A 243 12.53 31.25 51.04
C ARG A 243 13.57 30.29 50.45
N GLN A 244 14.81 30.42 50.91
CA GLN A 244 15.93 29.62 50.40
C GLN A 244 15.78 28.15 50.80
N GLU A 245 15.37 27.86 52.04
CA GLU A 245 15.06 26.51 52.50
C GLU A 245 13.91 25.87 51.70
N ALA A 246 12.84 26.62 51.41
CA ALA A 246 11.74 26.14 50.57
C ALA A 246 12.21 25.81 49.14
N GLN A 247 13.11 26.63 48.57
CA GLN A 247 13.67 26.39 47.25
C GLN A 247 14.59 25.17 47.22
N GLU A 248 15.45 25.01 48.22
CA GLU A 248 16.35 23.84 48.34
C GLU A 248 15.54 22.54 48.51
N ASN A 249 14.51 22.57 49.36
CA ASN A 249 13.60 21.44 49.54
C ASN A 249 12.84 21.08 48.25
N ALA A 250 12.35 22.09 47.51
CA ALA A 250 11.71 21.87 46.23
C ALA A 250 12.68 21.27 45.20
N ALA A 251 13.92 21.78 45.14
CA ALA A 251 14.95 21.29 44.22
C ALA A 251 15.35 19.83 44.50
N GLN A 252 15.49 19.44 45.78
CA GLN A 252 15.80 18.05 46.15
C GLN A 252 14.68 17.07 45.78
N GLN A 253 13.41 17.48 45.92
CA GLN A 253 12.27 16.65 45.52
C GLN A 253 12.18 16.54 43.99
N LEU A 254 12.44 17.65 43.30
CA LEU A 254 12.45 17.68 41.84
C LEU A 254 13.54 16.76 41.26
N GLU A 255 14.75 16.79 41.84
CA GLU A 255 15.86 15.94 41.39
C GLU A 255 15.54 14.44 41.50
N LYS A 256 14.85 14.02 42.57
CA LYS A 256 14.39 12.63 42.73
C LYS A 256 13.39 12.24 41.63
N LEU A 257 12.43 13.11 41.32
CA LEU A 257 11.45 12.90 40.27
C LEU A 257 12.06 12.97 38.86
N ASP A 258 13.08 13.81 38.65
CA ASP A 258 13.83 13.91 37.39
C ASP A 258 14.59 12.62 37.07
N ARG A 259 15.22 12.00 38.07
CA ARG A 259 15.91 10.71 37.89
C ARG A 259 14.94 9.63 37.42
N PHE A 260 13.81 9.48 38.10
CA PHE A 260 12.77 8.52 37.71
C PHE A 260 12.25 8.78 36.29
N ARG A 261 11.92 10.04 35.97
CA ARG A 261 11.44 10.43 34.63
C ARG A 261 12.47 10.20 33.53
N SER A 262 13.74 10.44 33.83
CA SER A 262 14.84 10.16 32.88
C SER A 262 14.92 8.66 32.58
N GLN A 263 14.69 7.80 33.56
CA GLN A 263 14.59 6.35 33.35
C GLN A 263 13.35 5.97 32.52
N GLN A 264 12.18 6.54 32.83
CA GLN A 264 10.94 6.35 32.04
C GLN A 264 11.11 6.73 30.57
N TRP A 265 11.75 7.89 30.34
CA TRP A 265 12.04 8.37 28.99
C TRP A 265 13.00 7.43 28.26
N LYS A 266 14.03 6.92 28.95
CA LYS A 266 14.96 5.93 28.39
C LYS A 266 14.26 4.63 28.00
N LEU A 267 13.39 4.10 28.87
CA LEU A 267 12.58 2.90 28.57
C LEU A 267 11.72 3.10 27.31
N PHE A 268 11.11 4.28 27.16
CA PHE A 268 10.35 4.62 25.97
C PHE A 268 11.21 4.72 24.71
N GLN A 269 12.39 5.36 24.80
CA GLN A 269 13.34 5.43 23.68
C GLN A 269 13.81 4.04 23.24
N ASP A 270 14.15 3.16 24.19
CA ASP A 270 14.58 1.79 23.92
C ASP A 270 13.45 1.00 23.23
N LEU A 271 12.21 1.17 23.68
CA LEU A 271 11.04 0.53 23.06
C LEU A 271 10.81 1.02 21.62
N LEU A 272 10.91 2.34 21.38
CA LEU A 272 10.79 2.89 20.03
C LEU A 272 11.89 2.36 19.10
N GLU A 273 13.14 2.25 19.57
CA GLU A 273 14.23 1.74 18.73
C GLU A 273 14.05 0.23 18.44
N GLN A 274 13.58 -0.55 19.42
CA GLN A 274 13.20 -1.95 19.21
C GLN A 274 12.09 -2.09 18.15
N GLU A 275 11.04 -1.26 18.23
CA GLU A 275 9.97 -1.29 17.22
C GLU A 275 10.48 -0.92 15.84
N LYS A 276 11.30 0.13 15.73
CA LYS A 276 11.94 0.53 14.49
C LYS A 276 12.76 -0.61 13.89
N GLN A 277 13.54 -1.32 14.70
CA GLN A 277 14.32 -2.46 14.25
C GLN A 277 13.44 -3.59 13.70
N VAL A 278 12.38 -3.97 14.42
CA VAL A 278 11.42 -5.00 13.96
C VAL A 278 10.76 -4.60 12.64
N TRP A 279 10.42 -3.32 12.49
CA TRP A 279 9.85 -2.81 11.24
C TRP A 279 10.85 -2.85 10.07
N MET A 280 12.12 -2.53 10.31
CA MET A 280 13.17 -2.65 9.30
C MET A 280 13.40 -4.10 8.88
N GLU A 281 13.37 -5.05 9.82
CA GLU A 281 13.42 -6.49 9.52
C GLU A 281 12.25 -6.95 8.64
N GLU A 282 11.01 -6.55 8.95
CA GLU A 282 9.86 -6.92 8.10
C GLU A 282 9.93 -6.27 6.72
N HIS A 283 10.40 -5.03 6.65
CA HIS A 283 10.59 -4.34 5.38
C HIS A 283 11.63 -5.05 4.52
N THR A 284 12.79 -5.37 5.09
CA THR A 284 13.85 -6.12 4.39
C THR A 284 13.41 -7.52 3.95
N LEU A 285 12.60 -8.22 4.75
CA LEU A 285 12.04 -9.50 4.33
C LEU A 285 11.05 -9.34 3.17
N SER A 286 10.22 -8.29 3.20
CA SER A 286 9.28 -7.99 2.12
C SER A 286 9.99 -7.61 0.82
N THR A 287 11.12 -6.90 0.88
CA THR A 287 11.92 -6.57 -0.30
C THR A 287 12.60 -7.82 -0.86
N VAL A 288 13.20 -8.67 0.00
CA VAL A 288 13.79 -9.95 -0.43
C VAL A 288 12.78 -10.87 -1.12
N LEU A 289 11.55 -10.95 -0.60
CA LEU A 289 10.46 -11.70 -1.24
C LEU A 289 10.15 -11.14 -2.64
N GLN A 290 10.08 -9.81 -2.76
CA GLN A 290 9.78 -9.15 -4.03
C GLN A 290 10.89 -9.31 -5.06
N THR A 291 12.16 -9.23 -4.63
CA THR A 291 13.31 -9.47 -5.52
C THR A 291 13.33 -10.91 -6.00
N HIS A 292 13.12 -11.88 -5.10
CA HIS A 292 13.04 -13.29 -5.47
C HIS A 292 11.94 -13.55 -6.50
N LEU A 293 10.73 -13.02 -6.27
CA LEU A 293 9.64 -13.18 -7.23
C LEU A 293 9.96 -12.54 -8.58
N ARG A 294 10.62 -11.38 -8.58
CA ARG A 294 11.05 -10.71 -9.82
C ARG A 294 12.05 -11.57 -10.59
N ASP A 295 13.12 -11.98 -9.93
CA ASP A 295 14.22 -12.73 -10.55
C ASP A 295 13.73 -14.08 -11.08
N ASP A 296 12.86 -14.77 -10.32
CA ASP A 296 12.23 -16.01 -10.76
C ASP A 296 11.42 -15.80 -12.04
N GLN A 297 10.51 -14.81 -12.05
CA GLN A 297 9.62 -14.57 -13.18
C GLN A 297 10.38 -14.09 -14.43
N GLU A 298 11.38 -13.22 -14.26
CA GLU A 298 12.27 -12.80 -15.32
C GLU A 298 13.07 -13.99 -15.88
N SER A 299 13.60 -14.87 -15.03
CA SER A 299 14.32 -16.07 -15.50
C SER A 299 13.41 -17.02 -16.28
N ILE A 300 12.18 -17.23 -15.81
CA ILE A 300 11.19 -18.11 -16.43
C ILE A 300 10.81 -17.58 -17.82
N ILE A 301 10.47 -16.29 -17.94
CA ILE A 301 10.05 -15.74 -19.23
C ILE A 301 11.18 -15.72 -20.26
N HIS A 302 12.41 -15.35 -19.87
CA HIS A 302 13.55 -15.37 -20.77
C HIS A 302 13.90 -16.80 -21.21
N ARG A 303 13.81 -17.78 -20.31
CA ARG A 303 14.04 -19.19 -20.64
C ARG A 303 12.97 -19.73 -21.59
N VAL A 304 11.69 -19.45 -21.33
CA VAL A 304 10.58 -19.90 -22.18
C VAL A 304 10.71 -19.29 -23.58
N LEU A 305 10.92 -17.98 -23.68
CA LEU A 305 11.08 -17.31 -24.98
C LEU A 305 12.36 -17.75 -25.70
N GLY A 306 13.45 -18.00 -24.99
CA GLY A 306 14.71 -18.49 -25.58
C GLY A 306 14.63 -19.94 -26.10
N GLN A 307 13.74 -20.76 -25.54
CA GLN A 307 13.50 -22.13 -26.01
C GLN A 307 12.51 -22.21 -27.17
N LEU A 308 11.61 -21.24 -27.29
CA LEU A 308 10.58 -21.19 -28.33
C LEU A 308 11.14 -20.56 -29.61
N GLY A 309 11.58 -21.39 -30.56
CA GLY A 309 11.90 -20.95 -31.92
C GLY A 309 10.64 -20.62 -32.73
N GLY A 310 10.68 -19.55 -33.53
CA GLY A 310 9.63 -19.19 -34.50
C GLY A 310 8.80 -17.95 -34.18
N LEU A 311 9.00 -17.32 -33.01
CA LEU A 311 8.41 -16.01 -32.71
C LEU A 311 9.21 -14.90 -33.40
N SER A 312 8.53 -13.86 -33.90
CA SER A 312 9.20 -12.65 -34.40
C SER A 312 9.75 -11.83 -33.23
N GLU A 313 10.80 -11.05 -33.47
CA GLU A 313 11.40 -10.16 -32.47
C GLU A 313 10.35 -9.23 -31.83
N GLU A 314 9.50 -8.62 -32.65
CA GLU A 314 8.36 -7.80 -32.22
C GLU A 314 7.42 -8.57 -31.27
N SER A 315 7.05 -9.80 -31.62
CA SER A 315 6.16 -10.61 -30.78
C SER A 315 6.79 -11.01 -29.44
N THR A 316 8.11 -11.27 -29.43
CA THR A 316 8.84 -11.53 -28.17
C THR A 316 8.92 -10.30 -27.29
N GLN A 317 9.13 -9.12 -27.88
CA GLN A 317 9.19 -7.85 -27.17
C GLN A 317 7.83 -7.46 -26.58
N CYS A 318 6.73 -7.65 -27.32
CA CYS A 318 5.38 -7.43 -26.80
C CYS A 318 5.04 -8.34 -25.61
N ILE A 319 5.45 -9.63 -25.66
CA ILE A 319 5.23 -10.57 -24.54
C ILE A 319 6.03 -10.14 -23.31
N LEU A 320 7.29 -9.75 -23.49
CA LEU A 320 8.16 -9.26 -22.41
C LEU A 320 7.59 -7.99 -21.75
N GLN A 321 7.19 -7.00 -22.55
CA GLN A 321 6.60 -5.76 -22.04
C GLN A 321 5.28 -6.02 -21.29
N GLY A 322 4.40 -6.86 -21.84
CA GLY A 322 3.14 -7.22 -21.18
C GLY A 322 3.37 -7.95 -19.85
N HIS A 323 4.36 -8.82 -19.78
CA HIS A 323 4.74 -9.51 -18.55
C HIS A 323 5.34 -8.55 -17.52
N ASP A 324 6.27 -7.67 -17.91
CA ASP A 324 6.88 -6.67 -17.03
C ASP A 324 5.81 -5.76 -16.38
N LEU A 325 4.84 -5.28 -17.16
CA LEU A 325 3.74 -4.47 -16.64
C LEU A 325 2.90 -5.22 -15.58
N LEU A 326 2.60 -6.50 -15.80
CA LEU A 326 1.87 -7.31 -14.84
C LEU A 326 2.70 -7.61 -13.59
N LEU A 327 3.98 -7.94 -13.76
CA LEU A 327 4.93 -8.20 -12.68
C LEU A 327 5.07 -6.96 -11.79
N ARG A 328 5.29 -5.78 -12.35
CA ARG A 328 5.32 -4.50 -11.60
C ARG A 328 4.03 -4.27 -10.83
N SER A 329 2.87 -4.57 -11.43
CA SER A 329 1.58 -4.41 -10.75
C SER A 329 1.40 -5.39 -9.58
N ALA A 330 1.94 -6.60 -9.71
CA ALA A 330 1.94 -7.65 -8.69
C ALA A 330 2.86 -7.28 -7.52
N LEU A 331 4.09 -6.87 -7.81
CA LEU A 331 5.08 -6.43 -6.80
C LEU A 331 4.55 -5.26 -5.98
N ARG A 332 3.95 -4.24 -6.63
CA ARG A 332 3.32 -3.12 -5.92
C ARG A 332 2.21 -3.58 -4.96
N ARG A 333 1.40 -4.57 -5.34
CA ARG A 333 0.35 -5.12 -4.46
C ARG A 333 0.95 -5.90 -3.28
N LEU A 334 1.99 -6.70 -3.52
CA LEU A 334 2.68 -7.45 -2.47
C LEU A 334 3.38 -6.52 -1.47
N ALA A 335 4.00 -5.43 -1.94
CA ALA A 335 4.59 -4.39 -1.08
C ALA A 335 3.54 -3.76 -0.15
N LEU A 336 2.40 -3.34 -0.71
CA LEU A 336 1.29 -2.77 0.07
C LEU A 336 0.68 -3.80 1.03
N ARG A 337 0.62 -5.06 0.64
CA ARG A 337 0.16 -6.14 1.51
C ARG A 337 1.13 -6.37 2.68
N GLY A 338 2.43 -6.33 2.41
CA GLY A 338 3.48 -6.42 3.42
C GLY A 338 3.33 -5.32 4.49
N SER A 339 3.19 -4.06 4.08
CA SER A 339 2.98 -2.94 5.02
C SER A 339 1.64 -3.02 5.77
N ALA A 340 0.58 -3.53 5.13
CA ALA A 340 -0.69 -3.80 5.80
C ALA A 340 -0.57 -4.91 6.87
N ILE A 341 0.24 -5.93 6.61
CA ILE A 341 0.50 -7.01 7.57
C ILE A 341 1.27 -6.49 8.78
N THR A 342 2.30 -5.66 8.58
CA THR A 342 3.08 -5.09 9.69
C THR A 342 2.27 -4.11 10.52
N THR A 343 1.40 -3.30 9.91
CA THR A 343 0.48 -2.45 10.67
C THR A 343 -0.51 -3.28 11.49
N LEU A 344 -1.05 -4.36 10.93
CA LEU A 344 -1.96 -5.26 11.65
C LEU A 344 -1.30 -6.01 12.80
N THR A 345 -0.03 -6.42 12.69
CA THR A 345 0.70 -7.02 13.83
C THR A 345 0.84 -6.02 14.96
N GLN A 346 1.22 -4.78 14.67
CA GLN A 346 1.33 -3.73 15.67
C GLN A 346 0.01 -3.47 16.39
N MET A 347 -1.09 -3.38 15.63
CA MET A 347 -2.42 -3.18 16.21
C MET A 347 -2.88 -4.33 17.10
N ARG A 348 -2.51 -5.58 16.77
CA ARG A 348 -2.87 -6.76 17.58
C ARG A 348 -2.09 -6.81 18.89
N LEU A 349 -0.84 -6.37 18.87
CA LEU A 349 0.08 -6.48 20.00
C LEU A 349 0.11 -5.23 20.88
N SER A 350 -0.44 -4.09 20.41
CA SER A 350 -0.33 -2.79 21.10
C SER A 350 -0.87 -2.80 22.53
N GLY A 351 -1.97 -3.51 22.80
CA GLY A 351 -2.54 -3.60 24.15
C GLY A 351 -1.61 -4.33 25.12
N LYS A 352 -1.00 -5.43 24.68
CA LYS A 352 -0.06 -6.23 25.49
C LYS A 352 1.28 -5.53 25.65
N LYS A 353 1.72 -4.81 24.62
CA LYS A 353 2.89 -3.91 24.68
C LYS A 353 2.70 -2.78 25.70
N SER A 354 1.52 -2.15 25.72
CA SER A 354 1.17 -1.14 26.73
C SER A 354 1.24 -1.72 28.13
N LEU A 355 0.64 -2.90 28.35
CA LEU A 355 0.68 -3.57 29.65
C LEU A 355 2.12 -3.88 30.10
N LEU A 356 2.95 -4.43 29.20
CA LEU A 356 4.35 -4.72 29.52
C LEU A 356 5.13 -3.44 29.81
N GLN A 357 4.85 -2.36 29.07
CA GLN A 357 5.43 -1.05 29.35
C GLN A 357 5.04 -0.59 30.75
N GLU A 358 3.75 -0.56 31.09
CA GLU A 358 3.26 -0.17 32.42
C GLU A 358 3.93 -0.98 33.55
N LEU A 359 4.13 -2.29 33.36
CA LEU A 359 4.83 -3.14 34.34
C LEU A 359 6.32 -2.78 34.49
N ARG A 360 7.01 -2.45 33.39
CA ARG A 360 8.40 -1.96 33.44
C ARG A 360 8.50 -0.60 34.12
N GLU A 361 7.52 0.26 33.88
CA GLU A 361 7.44 1.57 34.50
C GLU A 361 7.21 1.45 36.02
N GLN A 362 6.36 0.52 36.46
CA GLN A 362 6.15 0.18 37.88
C GLN A 362 7.39 -0.42 38.54
N HIS A 363 8.10 -1.31 37.85
CA HIS A 363 9.35 -1.85 38.36
C HIS A 363 10.40 -0.75 38.60
N ALA A 364 10.55 0.20 37.67
CA ALA A 364 11.46 1.33 37.83
C ALA A 364 11.08 2.23 39.02
N LEU A 365 9.78 2.46 39.25
CA LEU A 365 9.28 3.24 40.41
C LEU A 365 9.71 2.60 41.73
N GLU A 366 9.46 1.30 41.88
CA GLU A 366 9.76 0.57 43.10
C GLU A 366 11.27 0.46 43.34
N GLN A 367 12.06 0.33 42.27
CA GLN A 367 13.53 0.25 42.33
C GLN A 367 14.18 1.55 42.82
N ASP A 368 13.66 2.71 42.41
CA ASP A 368 14.20 4.02 42.79
C ASP A 368 13.79 4.45 44.22
N SER A 369 12.74 3.84 44.78
CA SER A 369 12.21 4.16 46.11
C SER A 369 13.08 3.63 47.27
N SER A 370 14.00 2.70 47.01
CA SER A 370 14.65 1.90 48.04
C SER A 370 16.08 2.37 48.37
N GLN A 371 16.24 3.20 49.40
CA GLN A 371 17.53 3.41 50.08
C GLN A 371 17.74 2.47 51.28
N CYS A 372 16.71 1.74 51.71
CA CYS A 372 16.82 0.67 52.70
C CYS A 372 15.66 -0.32 52.47
N LEU A 373 15.94 -1.53 52.02
CA LEU A 373 14.91 -2.52 51.70
C LEU A 373 14.49 -3.28 52.96
N ASP A 374 13.21 -3.17 53.32
CA ASP A 374 12.55 -4.20 54.14
C ASP A 374 12.44 -5.51 53.33
N GLU A 375 12.48 -6.67 53.99
CA GLU A 375 12.39 -8.00 53.37
C GLU A 375 11.15 -8.11 52.45
N HIS A 376 10.03 -7.51 52.85
CA HIS A 376 8.80 -7.49 52.08
C HIS A 376 8.90 -6.66 50.79
N GLN A 377 9.59 -5.52 50.81
CA GLN A 377 9.80 -4.69 49.62
C GLN A 377 10.70 -5.38 48.61
N TRP A 378 11.74 -6.07 49.09
CA TRP A 378 12.61 -6.84 48.20
C TRP A 378 11.89 -8.06 47.59
N GLN A 379 11.00 -8.72 48.34
CA GLN A 379 10.14 -9.78 47.81
C GLN A 379 9.14 -9.25 46.76
N LEU A 380 8.55 -8.07 46.96
CA LEU A 380 7.68 -7.41 46.00
C LEU A 380 8.43 -7.07 44.69
N LEU A 381 9.62 -6.49 44.79
CA LEU A 381 10.48 -6.18 43.63
C LEU A 381 10.79 -7.45 42.82
N ARG A 382 11.19 -8.55 43.46
CA ARG A 382 11.41 -9.83 42.77
C ARG A 382 10.15 -10.39 42.12
N ALA A 383 8.99 -10.26 42.76
CA ALA A 383 7.72 -10.70 42.19
C ALA A 383 7.33 -9.86 40.96
N LEU A 384 7.56 -8.54 41.00
CA LEU A 384 7.35 -7.65 39.86
C LEU A 384 8.33 -7.96 38.72
N GLU A 385 9.61 -8.16 39.01
CA GLU A 385 10.62 -8.56 38.03
C GLU A 385 10.26 -9.88 37.34
N ALA A 386 9.86 -10.89 38.12
CA ALA A 386 9.39 -12.17 37.58
C ALA A 386 8.17 -12.01 36.66
N ARG A 387 7.22 -11.14 37.04
CA ARG A 387 6.03 -10.85 36.22
C ARG A 387 6.37 -10.10 34.93
N VAL A 388 7.32 -9.15 34.98
CA VAL A 388 7.82 -8.45 33.78
C VAL A 388 8.45 -9.45 32.81
N LEU A 389 9.26 -10.38 33.31
CA LEU A 389 9.89 -11.42 32.49
C LEU A 389 8.87 -12.39 31.89
N GLU A 390 7.88 -12.82 32.66
CA GLU A 390 6.81 -13.71 32.19
C GLU A 390 5.97 -13.05 31.09
N GLU A 391 5.51 -11.81 31.29
CA GLU A 391 4.72 -11.09 30.30
C GLU A 391 5.57 -10.70 29.07
N ALA A 392 6.87 -10.44 29.23
CA ALA A 392 7.79 -10.26 28.11
C ALA A 392 7.90 -11.54 27.26
N GLY A 393 8.10 -12.69 27.89
CA GLY A 393 8.15 -13.99 27.19
C GLY A 393 6.85 -14.30 26.45
N ARG A 394 5.69 -14.10 27.10
CA ARG A 394 4.37 -14.28 26.47
C ARG A 394 4.17 -13.37 25.26
N LEU A 395 4.56 -12.09 25.39
CA LEU A 395 4.47 -11.13 24.30
C LEU A 395 5.38 -11.53 23.14
N GLU A 396 6.61 -11.98 23.42
CA GLU A 396 7.54 -12.46 22.40
C GLU A 396 7.00 -13.68 21.65
N GLU A 397 6.49 -14.69 22.35
CA GLU A 397 5.88 -15.89 21.76
C GLU A 397 4.71 -15.53 20.82
N GLU A 398 3.78 -14.70 21.29
CA GLU A 398 2.64 -14.27 20.46
C GLU A 398 3.07 -13.38 19.30
N THR A 399 4.08 -12.52 19.50
CA THR A 399 4.68 -11.71 18.43
C THR A 399 5.28 -12.62 17.37
N GLN A 400 6.05 -13.63 17.75
CA GLN A 400 6.62 -14.60 16.82
C GLN A 400 5.54 -15.42 16.11
N GLN A 401 4.52 -15.89 16.83
CA GLN A 401 3.42 -16.66 16.26
C GLN A 401 2.61 -15.84 15.25
N THR A 402 2.24 -14.60 15.60
CA THR A 402 1.47 -13.72 14.71
C THR A 402 2.30 -13.29 13.49
N ARG A 403 3.59 -12.98 13.66
CA ARG A 403 4.53 -12.71 12.56
C ARG A 403 4.63 -13.92 11.63
N LEU A 404 4.84 -15.12 12.17
CA LEU A 404 4.96 -16.35 11.37
C LEU A 404 3.70 -16.61 10.55
N GLN A 405 2.52 -16.55 11.18
CA GLN A 405 1.24 -16.78 10.50
C GLN A 405 1.03 -15.81 9.33
N LEU A 406 1.30 -14.51 9.56
CA LEU A 406 1.08 -13.49 8.53
C LEU A 406 2.15 -13.55 7.43
N ARG A 407 3.39 -13.90 7.77
CA ARG A 407 4.45 -14.15 6.77
C ARG A 407 4.12 -15.35 5.88
N GLN A 408 3.59 -16.43 6.45
CA GLN A 408 3.13 -17.59 5.67
C GLN A 408 2.00 -17.21 4.70
N GLN A 409 1.07 -16.35 5.13
CA GLN A 409 0.03 -15.82 4.24
C GLN A 409 0.62 -15.00 3.10
N LEU A 410 1.58 -14.11 3.38
CA LEU A 410 2.24 -13.31 2.33
C LEU A 410 3.01 -14.19 1.33
N LEU A 411 3.68 -15.25 1.82
CA LEU A 411 4.36 -16.22 0.97
C LEU A 411 3.39 -16.99 0.06
N ALA A 412 2.25 -17.44 0.60
CA ALA A 412 1.22 -18.10 -0.19
C ALA A 412 0.63 -17.15 -1.25
N GLU A 413 0.31 -15.90 -0.88
CA GLU A 413 -0.16 -14.88 -1.83
C GLU A 413 0.88 -14.60 -2.93
N ALA A 414 2.18 -14.56 -2.60
CA ALA A 414 3.25 -14.38 -3.58
C ALA A 414 3.37 -15.57 -4.55
N GLN A 415 3.22 -16.80 -4.04
CA GLN A 415 3.21 -18.02 -4.87
C GLN A 415 2.01 -18.05 -5.82
N GLU A 416 0.81 -17.72 -5.34
CA GLU A 416 -0.40 -17.62 -6.17
C GLU A 416 -0.24 -16.57 -7.28
N VAL A 417 0.33 -15.42 -6.94
CA VAL A 417 0.64 -14.37 -7.92
C VAL A 417 1.64 -14.87 -8.97
N GLY A 418 2.69 -15.59 -8.57
CA GLY A 418 3.64 -16.22 -9.50
C GLY A 418 2.97 -17.21 -10.45
N GLN A 419 2.06 -18.05 -9.96
CA GLN A 419 1.28 -18.98 -10.79
C GLN A 419 0.36 -18.25 -11.77
N LEU A 420 -0.30 -17.17 -11.34
CA LEU A 420 -1.14 -16.35 -12.21
C LEU A 420 -0.35 -15.65 -13.31
N LEU A 421 0.86 -15.17 -13.00
CA LEU A 421 1.79 -14.60 -13.97
C LEU A 421 2.22 -15.64 -15.00
N GLN A 422 2.55 -16.86 -14.55
CA GLN A 422 2.92 -17.96 -15.44
C GLN A 422 1.74 -18.37 -16.36
N GLN A 423 0.52 -18.51 -15.82
CA GLN A 423 -0.65 -18.82 -16.65
C GLN A 423 -0.92 -17.71 -17.68
N HIS A 424 -0.61 -16.46 -17.36
CA HIS A 424 -0.75 -15.37 -18.31
C HIS A 424 0.29 -15.47 -19.43
N THR A 425 1.56 -15.74 -19.11
CA THR A 425 2.62 -15.89 -20.12
C THR A 425 2.34 -17.09 -21.03
N GLU A 426 1.92 -18.22 -20.48
CA GLU A 426 1.52 -19.41 -21.25
C GLU A 426 0.40 -19.08 -22.26
N ARG A 427 -0.64 -18.34 -21.84
CA ARG A 427 -1.72 -17.93 -22.73
C ARG A 427 -1.25 -16.93 -23.79
N ALA A 428 -0.43 -15.95 -23.41
CA ALA A 428 0.09 -14.95 -24.34
C ALA A 428 0.97 -15.59 -25.42
N VAL A 429 1.90 -16.46 -25.02
CA VAL A 429 2.74 -17.26 -25.91
C VAL A 429 1.89 -18.17 -26.81
N GLY A 430 0.89 -18.87 -26.26
CA GLY A 430 0.00 -19.72 -27.04
C GLY A 430 -0.77 -18.93 -28.11
N GLN A 431 -1.24 -17.72 -27.78
CA GLN A 431 -1.92 -16.84 -28.73
C GLN A 431 -1.01 -16.33 -29.83
N THR A 432 0.23 -15.92 -29.50
CA THR A 432 1.19 -15.45 -30.50
C THR A 432 1.65 -16.56 -31.43
N LEU A 433 1.88 -17.77 -30.92
CA LEU A 433 2.20 -18.95 -31.74
C LEU A 433 1.04 -19.33 -32.68
N LEU A 434 -0.21 -19.29 -32.20
CA LEU A 434 -1.38 -19.51 -33.04
C LEU A 434 -1.51 -18.44 -34.14
N GLY A 435 -1.27 -17.17 -33.80
CA GLY A 435 -1.22 -16.07 -34.75
C GLY A 435 -0.13 -16.27 -35.80
N HIS A 436 1.07 -16.66 -35.38
CA HIS A 436 2.18 -16.97 -36.28
C HIS A 436 1.84 -18.12 -37.24
N ALA A 437 1.30 -19.23 -36.75
CA ALA A 437 0.92 -20.37 -37.59
C ALA A 437 -0.14 -19.98 -38.64
N ARG A 438 -1.13 -19.16 -38.25
CA ARG A 438 -2.13 -18.61 -39.18
C ARG A 438 -1.49 -17.70 -40.23
N ASN A 439 -0.55 -16.84 -39.83
CA ASN A 439 0.17 -15.94 -40.73
C ASN A 439 1.09 -16.69 -41.70
N VAL A 440 1.72 -17.78 -41.26
CA VAL A 440 2.51 -18.64 -42.16
C VAL A 440 1.61 -19.33 -43.18
N ALA A 441 0.44 -19.82 -42.76
CA ALA A 441 -0.55 -20.43 -43.65
C ALA A 441 -1.18 -19.41 -44.62
N SER A 442 -1.35 -18.15 -44.21
CA SER A 442 -1.83 -17.09 -45.12
C SER A 442 -0.74 -16.63 -46.09
N LYS A 443 0.52 -16.56 -45.66
CA LYS A 443 1.68 -16.21 -46.52
C LYS A 443 1.92 -17.24 -47.62
N SER A 444 1.77 -18.54 -47.36
CA SER A 444 1.88 -19.56 -48.41
C SER A 444 0.78 -19.39 -49.46
N ARG A 445 -0.46 -19.12 -49.03
CA ARG A 445 -1.59 -18.85 -49.93
C ARG A 445 -1.42 -17.54 -50.70
N ALA A 446 -0.81 -16.52 -50.10
CA ALA A 446 -0.50 -15.25 -50.76
C ALA A 446 0.57 -15.45 -51.85
N LYS A 447 1.56 -16.32 -51.63
CA LYS A 447 2.58 -16.64 -52.63
C LYS A 447 1.99 -17.23 -53.90
N ASP A 448 1.09 -18.20 -53.77
CA ASP A 448 0.37 -18.79 -54.92
C ASP A 448 -0.45 -17.74 -55.69
N ARG A 449 -1.03 -16.77 -54.96
CA ARG A 449 -1.78 -15.65 -55.54
C ARG A 449 -0.88 -14.67 -56.26
N ASP A 450 0.31 -14.38 -55.73
CA ASP A 450 1.27 -13.46 -56.34
C ASP A 450 1.93 -14.07 -57.59
N ASP A 451 2.15 -15.38 -57.60
CA ASP A 451 2.59 -16.11 -58.79
C ASP A 451 1.52 -16.02 -59.90
N PHE A 452 0.23 -16.20 -59.56
CA PHE A 452 -0.87 -15.95 -60.50
C PHE A 452 -0.92 -14.51 -61.02
N LYS A 453 -0.77 -13.50 -60.13
CA LYS A 453 -0.74 -12.08 -60.53
C LYS A 453 0.42 -11.79 -61.49
N ARG A 454 1.59 -12.42 -61.29
CA ARG A 454 2.76 -12.27 -62.17
C ARG A 454 2.46 -12.80 -63.57
N THR A 455 1.90 -14.02 -63.65
CA THR A 455 1.47 -14.60 -64.93
C THR A 455 0.38 -13.78 -65.62
N LEU A 456 -0.57 -13.22 -64.87
CA LEU A 456 -1.61 -12.34 -65.42
C LEU A 456 -1.02 -11.02 -65.94
N MET A 457 -0.04 -10.45 -65.24
CA MET A 457 0.66 -9.24 -65.66
C MET A 457 1.44 -9.47 -66.95
N GLU A 458 2.18 -10.57 -67.05
CA GLU A 458 2.89 -10.98 -68.28
C GLU A 458 1.91 -11.13 -69.44
N ALA A 459 0.80 -11.86 -69.26
CA ALA A 459 -0.23 -12.01 -70.28
C ALA A 459 -0.91 -10.70 -70.68
N ALA A 460 -1.10 -9.76 -69.74
CA ALA A 460 -1.66 -8.45 -70.02
C ALA A 460 -0.70 -7.55 -70.82
N VAL A 461 0.61 -7.66 -70.59
CA VAL A 461 1.64 -6.90 -71.34
C VAL A 461 1.83 -7.47 -72.75
N GLU A 462 1.70 -8.79 -72.93
CA GLU A 462 1.78 -9.46 -74.23
C GLU A 462 0.49 -9.33 -75.06
N SER A 463 -0.62 -8.95 -74.43
CA SER A 463 -1.91 -8.85 -75.10
C SER A 463 -2.04 -7.60 -75.96
N VAL A 464 -2.31 -7.80 -77.25
CA VAL A 464 -2.58 -6.74 -78.24
C VAL A 464 -3.84 -5.92 -77.90
N TYR A 465 -4.72 -6.44 -77.05
CA TYR A 465 -6.00 -5.82 -76.70
C TYR A 465 -5.93 -4.90 -75.46
N VAL A 466 -4.83 -4.94 -74.72
CA VAL A 466 -4.63 -4.09 -73.54
C VAL A 466 -4.04 -2.76 -73.97
N THR A 467 -4.78 -1.67 -73.76
CA THR A 467 -4.33 -0.30 -74.09
C THR A 467 -3.91 0.47 -72.85
N SER A 468 -2.91 1.35 -72.98
CA SER A 468 -2.43 2.20 -71.88
C SER A 468 -3.54 3.04 -71.25
N ALA A 469 -4.47 3.56 -72.06
CA ALA A 469 -5.63 4.30 -71.59
C ALA A 469 -6.66 3.43 -70.85
N GLY A 470 -6.82 2.16 -71.23
CA GLY A 470 -7.69 1.20 -70.53
C GLY A 470 -7.15 0.82 -69.16
N VAL A 471 -5.86 0.49 -69.09
CA VAL A 471 -5.16 0.20 -67.82
C VAL A 471 -5.12 1.42 -66.92
N GLY A 472 -4.84 2.61 -67.47
CA GLY A 472 -4.83 3.87 -66.71
C GLY A 472 -6.18 4.16 -66.04
N ARG A 473 -7.31 3.88 -66.71
CA ARG A 473 -8.64 4.01 -66.11
C ARG A 473 -8.89 3.00 -64.99
N LEU A 474 -8.50 1.73 -65.17
CA LEU A 474 -8.65 0.70 -64.14
C LEU A 474 -7.82 1.02 -62.89
N VAL A 475 -6.56 1.42 -63.08
CA VAL A 475 -5.67 1.80 -61.97
C VAL A 475 -6.23 3.00 -61.22
N HIS A 476 -6.73 4.02 -61.94
CA HIS A 476 -7.34 5.18 -61.31
C HIS A 476 -8.60 4.81 -60.50
N ALA A 477 -9.48 3.96 -61.05
CA ALA A 477 -10.67 3.48 -60.37
C ALA A 477 -10.34 2.68 -59.10
N TYR A 478 -9.34 1.79 -59.17
CA TYR A 478 -8.87 0.99 -58.03
C TYR A 478 -8.32 1.87 -56.89
N TYR A 479 -7.42 2.81 -57.20
CA TYR A 479 -6.90 3.72 -56.19
C TYR A 479 -7.99 4.63 -55.60
N GLN A 480 -8.98 5.04 -56.39
CA GLN A 480 -10.12 5.80 -55.91
C GLN A 480 -11.00 4.97 -54.96
N GLN A 481 -11.20 3.68 -55.25
CA GLN A 481 -11.98 2.76 -54.43
C GLN A 481 -11.27 2.46 -53.09
N ILE A 482 -9.96 2.19 -53.11
CA ILE A 482 -9.16 2.00 -51.89
C ILE A 482 -9.19 3.26 -51.02
N ARG A 483 -8.99 4.43 -51.63
CA ARG A 483 -8.99 5.70 -50.88
C ARG A 483 -10.31 5.93 -50.16
N ARG A 484 -11.44 5.64 -50.82
CA ARG A 484 -12.77 5.73 -50.21
C ARG A 484 -12.94 4.72 -49.07
N ALA A 485 -12.55 3.46 -49.27
CA ALA A 485 -12.63 2.43 -48.23
C ALA A 485 -11.80 2.75 -46.98
N MET A 486 -10.59 3.31 -47.16
CA MET A 486 -9.73 3.74 -46.06
C MET A 486 -10.33 4.94 -45.30
N GLN A 487 -10.81 5.96 -46.03
CA GLN A 487 -11.47 7.13 -45.42
C GLN A 487 -12.71 6.72 -44.62
N ASP A 488 -13.56 5.88 -45.20
CA ASP A 488 -14.74 5.33 -44.53
C ASP A 488 -14.38 4.56 -43.24
N HIS A 489 -13.29 3.77 -43.26
CA HIS A 489 -12.82 3.04 -42.08
C HIS A 489 -12.33 4.00 -40.98
N GLU A 490 -11.55 5.01 -41.34
CA GLU A 490 -11.09 6.04 -40.41
C GLU A 490 -12.26 6.78 -39.77
N GLU A 491 -13.25 7.22 -40.57
CA GLU A 491 -14.45 7.90 -40.07
C GLU A 491 -15.26 7.01 -39.12
N ARG A 492 -15.46 5.73 -39.46
CA ARG A 492 -16.16 4.75 -38.62
C ARG A 492 -15.41 4.49 -37.31
N LYS A 493 -14.08 4.35 -37.36
CA LYS A 493 -13.21 4.20 -36.18
C LYS A 493 -13.32 5.41 -35.26
N LEU A 494 -13.27 6.61 -35.82
CA LEU A 494 -13.34 7.87 -35.08
C LEU A 494 -14.73 8.07 -34.45
N HIS A 495 -15.80 7.72 -35.17
CA HIS A 495 -17.17 7.72 -34.65
C HIS A 495 -17.34 6.72 -33.48
N HIS A 496 -16.79 5.51 -33.62
CA HIS A 496 -16.88 4.50 -32.56
C HIS A 496 -16.09 4.87 -31.30
N LEU A 497 -14.89 5.45 -31.45
CA LEU A 497 -14.09 5.95 -30.32
C LEU A 497 -14.82 7.07 -29.56
N LYS A 498 -15.48 8.00 -30.26
CA LYS A 498 -16.31 9.05 -29.65
C LYS A 498 -17.50 8.47 -28.89
N THR A 499 -18.15 7.45 -29.45
CA THR A 499 -19.28 6.76 -28.81
C THR A 499 -18.85 6.04 -27.52
N LEU A 500 -17.74 5.29 -27.56
CA LEU A 500 -17.14 4.64 -26.40
C LEU A 500 -16.75 5.63 -25.30
N GLN A 501 -16.21 6.79 -25.66
CA GLN A 501 -15.88 7.84 -24.70
C GLN A 501 -17.13 8.40 -24.01
N GLY A 502 -18.21 8.62 -24.77
CA GLY A 502 -19.51 9.03 -24.25
C GLY A 502 -20.12 7.99 -23.30
N GLU A 503 -20.13 6.72 -23.71
CA GLU A 503 -20.63 5.59 -22.90
C GLU A 503 -19.84 5.43 -21.59
N ARG A 504 -18.52 5.61 -21.60
CA ARG A 504 -17.69 5.59 -20.38
C ARG A 504 -18.08 6.71 -19.42
N MET A 505 -18.33 7.91 -19.96
CA MET A 505 -18.73 9.07 -19.17
C MET A 505 -20.12 8.89 -18.56
N GLU A 506 -21.08 8.38 -19.32
CA GLU A 506 -22.44 8.11 -18.85
C GLU A 506 -22.49 6.96 -17.83
N ASN A 507 -21.74 5.87 -18.05
CA ASN A 507 -21.61 4.79 -17.05
C ASN A 507 -21.00 5.29 -15.74
N PHE A 508 -20.01 6.17 -15.81
CA PHE A 508 -19.43 6.80 -14.61
C PHE A 508 -20.44 7.70 -13.88
N LYS A 509 -21.22 8.50 -14.62
CA LYS A 509 -22.27 9.36 -14.05
C LYS A 509 -23.40 8.54 -13.42
N LEU A 510 -23.90 7.51 -14.10
CA LEU A 510 -24.94 6.60 -13.60
C LEU A 510 -24.50 5.92 -12.31
N ARG A 511 -23.24 5.49 -12.24
CA ARG A 511 -22.69 4.87 -11.03
C ARG A 511 -22.51 5.85 -9.87
N LYS A 512 -22.03 7.07 -10.14
CA LYS A 512 -21.95 8.13 -9.11
C LYS A 512 -23.34 8.46 -8.54
N LYS A 513 -24.38 8.43 -9.38
CA LYS A 513 -25.79 8.58 -8.95
C LYS A 513 -26.28 7.38 -8.12
N GLN A 514 -25.83 6.16 -8.44
CA GLN A 514 -26.17 4.95 -7.68
C GLN A 514 -25.45 4.90 -6.31
N GLU A 515 -24.21 5.38 -6.21
CA GLU A 515 -23.46 5.51 -4.96
C GLU A 515 -24.06 6.57 -4.01
N LEU A 516 -24.71 7.60 -4.55
CA LEU A 516 -25.47 8.61 -3.79
C LEU A 516 -26.87 8.14 -3.36
N GLY A 517 -27.37 7.03 -3.93
CA GLY A 517 -28.73 6.54 -3.73
C GLY A 517 -28.92 5.50 -2.61
N ASP A 518 -27.84 4.98 -2.03
CA ASP A 518 -27.90 4.07 -0.88
C ASP A 518 -27.76 4.87 0.43
N PRO A 519 -28.86 5.22 1.14
CA PRO A 519 -28.73 5.66 2.52
C PRO A 519 -28.13 4.51 3.32
N SER A 520 -27.03 4.82 4.02
CA SER A 520 -26.45 3.98 5.07
C SER A 520 -27.57 3.49 5.99
N SER A 521 -27.93 2.21 5.88
CA SER A 521 -28.83 1.52 6.81
C SER A 521 -28.22 1.58 8.21
N GLY A 522 -28.60 2.59 8.98
CA GLY A 522 -28.34 2.70 10.40
C GLY A 522 -29.11 1.59 11.12
N ALA A 523 -28.44 0.46 11.35
CA ALA A 523 -28.95 -0.55 12.25
C ALA A 523 -28.72 -0.04 13.69
N GLU A 524 -29.79 0.47 14.31
CA GLU A 524 -29.95 0.50 15.76
C GLU A 524 -29.79 -0.93 16.30
N VAL A 525 -28.83 -1.16 17.20
CA VAL A 525 -28.91 -2.26 18.16
C VAL A 525 -28.35 -1.79 19.50
N ALA A 526 -29.20 -1.87 20.50
CA ALA A 526 -28.92 -1.70 21.92
C ALA A 526 -28.08 -2.87 22.47
N GLY A 527 -27.19 -2.59 23.43
CA GLY A 527 -26.62 -3.61 24.32
C GLY A 527 -25.09 -3.56 24.48
N GLY A 528 -24.63 -3.38 25.72
CA GLY A 528 -23.37 -3.90 26.29
C GLY A 528 -22.01 -3.46 25.73
N ALA A 529 -21.17 -2.89 26.59
CA ALA A 529 -19.78 -2.49 26.28
C ALA A 529 -18.86 -3.61 25.73
N GLN A 530 -19.25 -4.88 25.86
CA GLN A 530 -18.49 -6.05 25.37
C GLN A 530 -18.96 -6.56 23.99
N GLU A 531 -20.20 -6.24 23.58
CA GLU A 531 -20.73 -6.51 22.22
C GLU A 531 -20.29 -5.44 21.21
N ALA A 532 -19.85 -4.28 21.69
CA ALA A 532 -19.39 -3.17 20.86
C ALA A 532 -18.17 -3.53 19.97
N SER A 533 -17.20 -4.28 20.50
CA SER A 533 -16.01 -4.71 19.73
C SER A 533 -16.37 -5.70 18.61
N GLY A 534 -17.24 -6.68 18.90
CA GLY A 534 -17.75 -7.64 17.92
C GLY A 534 -18.62 -6.97 16.85
N ALA A 535 -19.49 -6.04 17.24
CA ALA A 535 -20.34 -5.29 16.33
C ALA A 535 -19.54 -4.33 15.42
N VAL A 536 -18.45 -3.74 15.92
CA VAL A 536 -17.52 -2.91 15.11
C VAL A 536 -16.73 -3.79 14.13
N HIS A 537 -16.22 -4.95 14.57
CA HIS A 537 -15.54 -5.90 13.69
C HIS A 537 -16.47 -6.41 12.58
N GLN A 538 -17.72 -6.73 12.90
CA GLN A 538 -18.71 -7.15 11.91
C GLN A 538 -19.09 -6.02 10.93
N ARG A 539 -19.24 -4.78 11.40
CA ARG A 539 -19.46 -3.61 10.52
C ARG A 539 -18.29 -3.37 9.57
N MET A 540 -17.07 -3.45 10.08
CA MET A 540 -15.85 -3.34 9.27
C MET A 540 -15.76 -4.46 8.23
N LEU A 541 -16.03 -5.71 8.60
CA LEU A 541 -16.07 -6.84 7.65
C LEU A 541 -17.19 -6.68 6.60
N ALA A 542 -18.37 -6.20 6.99
CA ALA A 542 -19.46 -5.94 6.06
C ALA A 542 -19.09 -4.81 5.08
N GLN A 543 -18.43 -3.76 5.56
CA GLN A 543 -17.97 -2.64 4.75
C GLN A 543 -16.81 -3.05 3.81
N GLN A 544 -15.88 -3.88 4.30
CA GLN A 544 -14.84 -4.49 3.48
C GLN A 544 -15.43 -5.36 2.37
N LYS A 545 -16.41 -6.22 2.68
CA LYS A 545 -17.14 -7.03 1.69
C LYS A 545 -17.87 -6.16 0.67
N LYS A 546 -18.54 -5.09 1.11
CA LYS A 546 -19.21 -4.12 0.23
C LYS A 546 -18.21 -3.46 -0.71
N PHE A 547 -17.08 -2.97 -0.19
CA PHE A 547 -16.04 -2.34 -0.99
C PHE A 547 -15.40 -3.31 -2.00
N LEU A 548 -15.07 -4.54 -1.58
CA LEU A 548 -14.53 -5.58 -2.46
C LEU A 548 -15.52 -5.94 -3.57
N ALA A 549 -16.80 -6.07 -3.27
CA ALA A 549 -17.84 -6.32 -4.27
C ALA A 549 -17.97 -5.14 -5.27
N GLN A 550 -17.97 -3.90 -4.77
CA GLN A 550 -18.03 -2.69 -5.60
C GLN A 550 -16.81 -2.55 -6.52
N PHE A 551 -15.62 -2.83 -5.99
CA PHE A 551 -14.36 -2.81 -6.72
C PHE A 551 -14.33 -3.94 -7.77
N THR A 552 -14.76 -5.15 -7.41
CA THR A 552 -14.81 -6.28 -8.34
C THR A 552 -15.78 -6.00 -9.50
N ALA A 553 -16.98 -5.49 -9.20
CA ALA A 553 -17.95 -5.07 -10.21
C ALA A 553 -17.39 -3.94 -11.09
N HIS A 554 -16.61 -3.01 -10.52
CA HIS A 554 -15.96 -1.93 -11.27
C HIS A 554 -14.92 -2.48 -12.25
N GLN A 555 -14.05 -3.39 -11.79
CA GLN A 555 -13.02 -3.99 -12.62
C GLN A 555 -13.61 -4.87 -13.72
N GLN A 556 -14.68 -5.63 -13.43
CA GLN A 556 -15.40 -6.42 -14.42
C GLN A 556 -16.02 -5.52 -15.50
N THR A 557 -16.75 -4.47 -15.11
CA THR A 557 -17.38 -3.53 -16.04
C THR A 557 -16.33 -2.87 -16.95
N ARG A 558 -15.21 -2.41 -16.38
CA ARG A 558 -14.09 -1.84 -17.17
C ARG A 558 -13.53 -2.85 -18.15
N ARG A 559 -13.27 -4.07 -17.69
CA ARG A 559 -12.73 -5.14 -18.54
C ARG A 559 -13.69 -5.50 -19.67
N ASP A 560 -14.98 -5.56 -19.40
CA ASP A 560 -15.99 -5.92 -20.39
C ASP A 560 -16.21 -4.81 -21.42
N ALA A 561 -16.18 -3.53 -21.01
CA ALA A 561 -16.16 -2.40 -21.94
C ALA A 561 -14.92 -2.42 -22.86
N TRP A 562 -13.75 -2.77 -22.31
CA TRP A 562 -12.54 -2.95 -23.13
C TRP A 562 -12.64 -4.13 -24.09
N LYS A 563 -13.20 -5.28 -23.66
CA LYS A 563 -13.45 -6.43 -24.56
C LYS A 563 -14.43 -6.08 -25.67
N GLN A 564 -15.49 -5.33 -25.37
CA GLN A 564 -16.46 -4.88 -26.36
C GLN A 564 -15.80 -3.96 -27.38
N SER A 565 -15.02 -2.98 -26.91
CA SER A 565 -14.25 -2.10 -27.79
C SER A 565 -13.28 -2.88 -28.69
N ALA A 566 -12.52 -3.84 -28.14
CA ALA A 566 -11.62 -4.68 -28.94
C ALA A 566 -12.38 -5.47 -30.03
N ARG A 567 -13.51 -6.11 -29.69
CA ARG A 567 -14.33 -6.85 -30.66
C ARG A 567 -14.86 -5.98 -31.80
N VAL A 568 -15.24 -4.73 -31.51
CA VAL A 568 -15.71 -3.81 -32.55
C VAL A 568 -14.55 -3.35 -33.43
N MET A 569 -13.38 -3.11 -32.85
CA MET A 569 -12.16 -2.81 -33.61
C MET A 569 -11.79 -3.98 -34.54
N ASP A 570 -11.78 -5.22 -34.04
CA ASP A 570 -11.53 -6.43 -34.83
C ASP A 570 -12.55 -6.57 -35.99
N HIS A 571 -13.83 -6.24 -35.72
CA HIS A 571 -14.88 -6.29 -36.74
C HIS A 571 -14.69 -5.23 -37.83
N LEU A 572 -14.31 -4.00 -37.46
CA LEU A 572 -14.03 -2.91 -38.39
C LEU A 572 -12.78 -3.20 -39.24
N GLU A 573 -11.77 -3.84 -38.65
CA GLU A 573 -10.56 -4.28 -39.33
C GLU A 573 -10.88 -5.38 -40.34
N ALA A 574 -11.60 -6.43 -39.94
CA ALA A 574 -12.06 -7.49 -40.84
C ALA A 574 -12.94 -6.93 -41.98
N GLN A 575 -13.78 -5.93 -41.69
CA GLN A 575 -14.60 -5.27 -42.72
C GLN A 575 -13.72 -4.51 -43.73
N LEU A 576 -12.70 -3.78 -43.27
CA LEU A 576 -11.75 -3.12 -44.17
C LEU A 576 -10.99 -4.15 -45.02
N GLU A 577 -10.49 -5.24 -44.41
CA GLU A 577 -9.82 -6.31 -45.14
C GLU A 577 -10.71 -6.88 -46.26
N THR A 578 -12.00 -7.13 -45.98
CA THR A 578 -12.93 -7.60 -47.01
C THR A 578 -13.13 -6.61 -48.15
N GLN A 579 -13.27 -5.31 -47.83
CA GLN A 579 -13.44 -4.26 -48.85
C GLN A 579 -12.19 -4.11 -49.73
N LEU A 580 -11.00 -4.24 -49.13
CA LEU A 580 -9.74 -4.21 -49.87
C LEU A 580 -9.59 -5.46 -50.76
N GLN A 581 -9.94 -6.65 -50.25
CA GLN A 581 -9.93 -7.89 -51.03
C GLN A 581 -10.92 -7.84 -52.21
N GLU A 582 -12.12 -7.30 -52.01
CA GLU A 582 -13.12 -7.13 -53.07
C GLU A 582 -12.66 -6.14 -54.15
N ALA A 583 -12.08 -5.00 -53.76
CA ALA A 583 -11.52 -4.03 -54.69
C ALA A 583 -10.37 -4.64 -55.51
N GLU A 584 -9.49 -5.40 -54.86
CA GLU A 584 -8.38 -6.08 -55.51
C GLU A 584 -8.89 -7.18 -56.48
N GLN A 585 -9.92 -7.93 -56.10
CA GLN A 585 -10.51 -8.95 -56.96
C GLN A 585 -11.24 -8.36 -58.17
N SER A 586 -11.96 -7.25 -58.00
CA SER A 586 -12.61 -6.51 -59.10
C SER A 586 -11.56 -6.08 -60.12
N PHE A 587 -10.47 -5.45 -59.65
CA PHE A 587 -9.36 -5.03 -60.49
C PHE A 587 -8.72 -6.19 -61.26
N ILE A 588 -8.43 -7.31 -60.58
CA ILE A 588 -7.87 -8.51 -61.21
C ILE A 588 -8.82 -9.06 -62.28
N SER A 589 -10.13 -9.12 -62.00
CA SER A 589 -11.12 -9.66 -62.93
C SER A 589 -11.30 -8.80 -64.18
N GLU A 590 -11.29 -7.47 -64.02
CA GLU A 590 -11.40 -6.52 -65.13
C GLU A 590 -10.11 -6.49 -65.97
N LEU A 591 -8.94 -6.59 -65.34
CA LEU A 591 -7.66 -6.68 -66.04
C LEU A 591 -7.55 -7.99 -66.85
N ALA A 592 -7.99 -9.11 -66.28
CA ALA A 592 -8.03 -10.39 -66.99
C ALA A 592 -9.03 -10.39 -68.16
N ALA A 593 -10.19 -9.73 -68.01
CA ALA A 593 -11.14 -9.54 -69.09
C ALA A 593 -10.56 -8.70 -70.24
N LEU A 594 -9.81 -7.64 -69.94
CA LEU A 594 -9.08 -6.86 -70.95
C LEU A 594 -8.00 -7.67 -71.64
N ALA A 595 -7.26 -8.51 -70.90
CA ALA A 595 -6.22 -9.37 -71.43
C ALA A 595 -6.75 -10.63 -72.16
N ARG A 596 -8.05 -10.93 -72.04
CA ARG A 596 -8.73 -12.15 -72.53
C ARG A 596 -8.15 -13.46 -71.96
N VAL A 597 -7.69 -13.43 -70.72
CA VAL A 597 -7.20 -14.62 -70.02
C VAL A 597 -8.40 -15.34 -69.40
N PRO A 598 -8.63 -16.64 -69.68
CA PRO A 598 -9.70 -17.38 -69.04
C PRO A 598 -9.41 -17.52 -67.54
N LEU A 599 -10.19 -16.80 -66.73
CA LEU A 599 -10.26 -17.05 -65.30
C LEU A 599 -11.03 -18.36 -65.12
N ALA A 600 -10.38 -19.40 -64.60
CA ALA A 600 -11.14 -20.49 -63.98
C ALA A 600 -12.08 -19.84 -62.96
N GLU A 601 -13.37 -20.17 -62.98
CA GLU A 601 -14.39 -19.61 -62.09
C GLU A 601 -13.90 -19.64 -60.63
N SER A 602 -13.34 -18.52 -60.18
CA SER A 602 -13.07 -18.32 -58.77
C SER A 602 -14.42 -18.08 -58.15
N LYS A 603 -15.02 -19.17 -57.64
CA LYS A 603 -16.22 -19.09 -56.80
C LYS A 603 -16.00 -17.93 -55.82
N PRO A 604 -16.99 -17.05 -55.59
CA PRO A 604 -16.87 -16.04 -54.56
C PRO A 604 -16.58 -16.78 -53.27
N PHE A 605 -15.37 -16.60 -52.73
CA PHE A 605 -15.00 -17.18 -51.46
C PHE A 605 -15.84 -16.46 -50.41
N SER A 606 -16.99 -17.04 -50.06
CA SER A 606 -17.80 -16.51 -48.98
C SER A 606 -16.96 -16.56 -47.70
N ASN A 607 -16.51 -15.41 -47.22
CA ASN A 607 -15.99 -15.25 -45.87
C ASN A 607 -17.13 -15.53 -44.89
N LYS A 608 -17.32 -16.81 -44.55
CA LYS A 608 -18.08 -17.21 -43.36
C LYS A 608 -17.10 -17.48 -42.23
N HIS A 609 -16.45 -16.43 -41.76
CA HIS A 609 -16.08 -16.35 -40.36
C HIS A 609 -17.17 -15.56 -39.63
N GLY A 610 -18.18 -16.29 -39.16
CA GLY A 610 -19.32 -15.74 -38.45
C GLY A 610 -20.32 -16.84 -38.11
N LEU A 611 -20.36 -17.20 -36.83
CA LEU A 611 -21.24 -18.14 -36.15
C LEU A 611 -22.58 -18.45 -36.85
N SER A 612 -22.81 -19.74 -37.11
CA SER A 612 -24.16 -20.30 -37.27
C SER A 612 -24.21 -21.64 -36.54
N GLU A 613 -24.32 -21.60 -35.21
CA GLU A 613 -24.99 -22.68 -34.49
C GLU A 613 -26.42 -22.76 -35.04
N LYS A 614 -26.76 -23.87 -35.71
CA LYS A 614 -28.15 -24.21 -35.99
C LYS A 614 -28.56 -25.40 -35.13
N PRO A 615 -29.72 -25.33 -34.46
CA PRO A 615 -30.21 -26.41 -33.63
C PRO A 615 -30.64 -27.60 -34.48
N LEU A 616 -30.27 -28.81 -34.04
CA LEU A 616 -30.72 -30.08 -34.58
C LEU A 616 -32.24 -30.19 -34.52
N ARG A 617 -32.93 -29.89 -35.63
CA ARG A 617 -34.36 -30.17 -35.79
C ARG A 617 -34.59 -31.60 -36.26
N THR A 618 -34.94 -32.43 -35.29
CA THR A 618 -35.91 -33.54 -35.31
C THR A 618 -36.49 -33.92 -36.68
N LYS A 619 -36.11 -35.10 -37.19
CA LYS A 619 -36.84 -35.78 -38.27
C LYS A 619 -38.19 -36.28 -37.73
N ARG A 620 -39.27 -35.66 -38.20
CA ARG A 620 -40.67 -36.06 -37.93
C ARG A 620 -41.06 -37.20 -38.89
N LYS A 621 -41.47 -38.33 -38.30
CA LYS A 621 -42.09 -39.51 -38.91
C LYS A 621 -43.35 -39.17 -39.72
N LYS A 622 -43.62 -39.93 -40.78
CA LYS A 622 -44.98 -40.17 -41.32
C LYS A 622 -45.65 -41.36 -40.58
N PRO A 623 -46.99 -41.41 -40.49
CA PRO A 623 -47.70 -42.13 -39.45
C PRO A 623 -48.06 -43.59 -39.78
N ALA A 624 -48.32 -44.37 -38.72
CA ALA A 624 -48.59 -45.81 -38.70
C ALA A 624 -50.04 -46.19 -39.07
N PRO A 625 -50.32 -47.51 -39.22
CA PRO A 625 -51.18 -48.14 -38.21
C PRO A 625 -50.75 -49.56 -37.76
N ARG A 626 -50.99 -49.82 -36.45
CA ARG A 626 -51.33 -51.05 -35.68
C ARG A 626 -50.93 -52.44 -36.25
N ASP A 627 -50.48 -53.43 -35.48
CA ASP A 627 -51.03 -53.90 -34.19
C ASP A 627 -50.10 -54.93 -33.50
N ARG A 628 -50.22 -55.03 -32.16
CA ARG A 628 -49.91 -56.14 -31.22
C ARG A 628 -48.51 -56.81 -31.12
N GLY A 629 -48.04 -56.92 -29.86
CA GLY A 629 -47.59 -58.21 -29.32
C GLY A 629 -46.14 -58.33 -28.79
N ASP A 630 -45.95 -57.87 -27.56
CA ASP A 630 -45.21 -58.45 -26.40
C ASP A 630 -44.12 -59.57 -26.51
N PHE A 631 -43.19 -59.51 -25.53
CA PHE A 631 -42.21 -60.48 -24.99
C PHE A 631 -40.76 -60.62 -25.52
N GLY A 632 -39.78 -60.38 -24.62
CA GLY A 632 -38.87 -61.45 -24.16
C GLY A 632 -37.37 -61.42 -24.52
N GLY A 633 -36.53 -60.97 -23.57
CA GLY A 633 -35.34 -61.68 -23.01
C GLY A 633 -34.12 -62.13 -23.84
N PRO A 634 -32.95 -62.37 -23.20
CA PRO A 634 -31.59 -62.24 -23.77
C PRO A 634 -30.82 -63.57 -23.94
N LYS A 635 -29.65 -63.57 -24.61
CA LYS A 635 -28.48 -64.41 -24.24
C LYS A 635 -27.17 -64.14 -25.02
N ASP A 636 -26.09 -64.36 -24.27
CA ASP A 636 -24.65 -64.45 -24.60
C ASP A 636 -24.29 -65.45 -25.70
N ASP A 637 -23.12 -65.27 -26.33
CA ASP A 637 -21.98 -66.21 -26.26
C ASP A 637 -20.77 -65.69 -27.08
N ASP A 638 -19.62 -65.50 -26.39
CA ASP A 638 -18.24 -65.59 -26.91
C ASP A 638 -17.81 -67.08 -26.90
N PRO A 639 -16.76 -67.60 -27.61
CA PRO A 639 -15.36 -67.14 -27.45
C PRO A 639 -14.27 -67.44 -28.54
N ALA A 640 -13.14 -66.74 -28.38
CA ALA A 640 -11.72 -67.14 -28.47
C ALA A 640 -11.03 -67.68 -29.76
N SER A 641 -9.86 -67.08 -30.10
CA SER A 641 -8.51 -67.68 -30.23
C SER A 641 -7.56 -66.68 -30.96
N GLY A 642 -6.30 -66.38 -30.64
CA GLY A 642 -5.31 -66.83 -29.65
C GLY A 642 -4.03 -65.95 -29.78
N GLY A 643 -3.15 -65.95 -28.77
CA GLY A 643 -1.76 -65.42 -28.82
C GLY A 643 -0.76 -66.54 -28.52
N PRO A 644 0.44 -66.32 -27.93
CA PRO A 644 1.48 -65.26 -27.97
C PRO A 644 2.88 -65.96 -28.14
N PRO A 645 4.03 -65.76 -27.41
CA PRO A 645 4.57 -64.65 -26.58
C PRO A 645 6.12 -64.40 -26.68
N SER A 646 6.62 -63.35 -26.00
CA SER A 646 7.88 -63.28 -25.17
C SER A 646 8.19 -61.81 -24.85
N GLY A 647 8.54 -61.32 -23.65
CA GLY A 647 8.69 -61.88 -22.30
C GLY A 647 9.41 -60.85 -21.39
N SER A 648 8.76 -60.49 -20.26
CA SER A 648 9.21 -60.23 -18.87
C SER A 648 10.64 -59.74 -18.54
N LEU A 649 10.86 -58.93 -17.48
CA LEU A 649 11.00 -59.38 -16.08
C LEU A 649 10.60 -58.35 -15.00
N SER A 650 10.20 -58.92 -13.85
CA SER A 650 9.64 -58.36 -12.62
C SER A 650 10.50 -58.81 -11.40
N SER A 651 10.23 -58.20 -10.23
CA SER A 651 10.32 -58.71 -8.83
C SER A 651 11.14 -57.78 -7.92
N LYS A 652 10.81 -57.46 -6.65
CA LYS A 652 10.22 -58.29 -5.58
C LYS A 652 9.79 -57.42 -4.37
N ARG A 653 8.86 -57.94 -3.55
CA ARG A 653 8.36 -57.43 -2.25
C ARG A 653 8.70 -58.47 -1.14
N LEU A 654 8.72 -58.05 0.15
CA LEU A 654 8.77 -58.78 1.47
C LEU A 654 10.03 -58.41 2.29
N SER A 655 10.07 -58.27 3.63
CA SER A 655 9.12 -58.27 4.76
C SER A 655 9.87 -57.97 6.09
N GLN A 656 9.11 -57.75 7.18
CA GLN A 656 9.43 -57.93 8.63
C GLN A 656 10.34 -56.89 9.32
N GLN A 657 9.86 -56.14 10.32
CA GLN A 657 9.38 -56.47 11.69
C GLN A 657 10.51 -56.39 12.71
N GLU A 658 10.51 -55.31 13.51
CA GLU A 658 10.81 -55.40 14.94
C GLU A 658 10.05 -54.29 15.68
N SER A 659 9.32 -54.75 16.68
CA SER A 659 8.49 -54.08 17.66
C SER A 659 9.32 -53.71 18.88
N GLU A 660 8.96 -52.64 19.61
CA GLU A 660 8.56 -52.73 21.02
C GLU A 660 8.21 -51.34 21.61
N VAL A 661 7.02 -51.30 22.23
CA VAL A 661 6.69 -50.70 23.55
C VAL A 661 6.87 -49.17 23.71
N GLY A 662 5.92 -48.39 24.18
CA GLY A 662 4.57 -48.59 24.71
C GLY A 662 3.87 -47.22 24.68
N ASP A 663 2.58 -47.16 24.40
CA ASP A 663 1.50 -47.22 25.42
C ASP A 663 1.42 -45.89 26.21
N GLY A 664 0.32 -45.17 26.26
CA GLY A 664 -1.01 -45.46 25.76
C GLY A 664 -1.95 -44.29 26.09
N GLU A 665 -3.10 -44.33 25.41
CA GLU A 665 -4.41 -43.94 25.93
C GLU A 665 -4.77 -42.45 26.07
N ASN A 666 -5.67 -41.97 25.19
CA ASN A 666 -7.13 -41.84 25.41
C ASN A 666 -7.48 -40.57 26.19
N SER A 667 -8.62 -39.90 26.03
CA SER A 667 -9.67 -39.85 25.02
C SER A 667 -10.57 -38.68 25.49
N LYS A 668 -11.21 -38.01 24.54
CA LYS A 668 -12.53 -37.37 24.65
C LYS A 668 -13.27 -37.60 25.98
N LYS A 669 -13.65 -36.51 26.66
CA LYS A 669 -15.06 -36.06 26.81
C LYS A 669 -15.17 -34.87 27.78
N MET A 670 -16.01 -33.92 27.36
CA MET A 670 -16.98 -33.15 28.16
C MET A 670 -16.56 -32.65 29.55
N LEU A 671 -16.69 -31.34 29.78
CA LEU A 671 -17.53 -30.84 30.87
C LEU A 671 -17.96 -29.38 30.66
N LYS A 672 -19.25 -29.20 30.88
CA LYS A 672 -20.02 -27.96 30.93
C LYS A 672 -19.82 -27.29 32.29
N ARG A 673 -19.65 -25.97 32.27
CA ARG A 673 -20.30 -24.95 33.14
C ARG A 673 -19.79 -24.72 34.58
N ARG A 674 -19.90 -23.42 34.96
CA ARG A 674 -19.91 -22.75 36.29
C ARG A 674 -18.53 -22.26 36.78
N SER A 675 -18.24 -20.96 36.88
CA SER A 675 -18.82 -19.80 37.60
C SER A 675 -18.11 -19.52 38.92
N ASN A 676 -17.58 -18.30 39.03
CA ASN A 676 -17.23 -17.53 40.23
C ASN A 676 -16.17 -18.12 41.16
N LEU A 677 -14.98 -17.52 41.12
CA LEU A 677 -14.40 -16.71 42.20
C LEU A 677 -13.26 -15.86 41.64
#